data_AF-A0A2J6XV20-F1
#
_entry.id   AF-A0A2J6XV20-F1
#
_cell.length_a   1.000
_cell.length_b   1.000
_cell.length_c   1.000
_cell.angle_alpha   90.00
_cell.angle_beta   90.00
_cell.angle_gamma   90.00
#
_symmetry.space_group_name_H-M   'P 1'
#
loop_
_entity.id
_entity.type
_entity.pdbx_description
1 polymer ?
#
loop_
_entity_poly.entity_id
_entity_poly.type
_entity_poly.pdbx_seq_one_letter_code
_entity_poly.pdbx_strand_id
1 'polypeptide(L)'
;MKNKKFLRILIFSIILILTLILINLDLIQNLENRSIDWRFKWRGEIAPPDDIVIIGIDDTSINEIGNWPWSRKVHAKLLDILKPLKPKLIIMDIIFDTKTKDDDLLSQKIKENRVILANYLQSLTDPKLKVLIYQIKDSVPTIKNSALYNGLSNLVLDKDAVVRRSRLYMEDLNGIRYYALHTYAYSYLNRMPVDKILQEFPTEFYINYYGGTSNIKTLSYSSILNKEIDLSVLKDKIIFIGSVSELLKDSYVTPFSDYKRWGKVYLSNMPGVEIHANILSNMLYKNYITSIPNTLKLFLFVFLLSISFFLQRKNIFFNLFLILALGIFYSFINFYLFRMRILLPFILPLSEFFLSFIGNTIYFAILPKESLEGLIIKKRYKLIKKLGSGGMATVYLAKDLTNNNQVAVKILHPQYCEDPQVVERFLREAKASSELDHPNIVKVFDSGREEDYYFIVMEYVPGKDLKKILEEKGPLSYVYVKEIIKEVAKALDHANQKGIVHRDIKPQNIMITPTGQVKLMDFGIAHIGGLSTLTQTGIFMGTPQYASPEQAEGSKVDIRSDIYSLGVVAFELLTGTLPFEVGETTISIIFKKLQEELPDVRTFRKEVPEGFAKIIQKMTARFPEDRYQSPKELIEDLERGYPLKPYEKKKISSQETIIKPKEE
;
A
#
# COMPACT_ATOMS: atom_id res chain seq x y z
N MET A 1 -0.59 23.60 -12.84
CA MET A 1 -0.44 22.12 -12.99
C MET A 1 0.59 21.48 -12.05
N LYS A 2 1.80 22.03 -11.84
CA LYS A 2 2.87 21.36 -11.04
C LYS A 2 2.45 20.93 -9.61
N ASN A 3 1.78 21.78 -8.83
CA ASN A 3 1.46 21.48 -7.41
C ASN A 3 0.49 20.31 -7.19
N LYS A 4 -0.49 20.07 -8.09
CA LYS A 4 -1.43 18.93 -7.93
C LYS A 4 -0.76 17.56 -8.14
N LYS A 5 0.39 17.50 -8.82
CA LYS A 5 1.16 16.25 -9.00
C LYS A 5 2.01 15.95 -7.76
N PHE A 6 2.64 16.97 -7.18
CA PHE A 6 3.41 16.87 -5.94
C PHE A 6 2.54 16.46 -4.74
N LEU A 7 1.38 17.11 -4.55
CA LEU A 7 0.45 16.80 -3.45
C LEU A 7 -0.08 15.36 -3.52
N ARG A 8 -0.29 14.80 -4.72
CA ARG A 8 -0.75 13.42 -4.91
C ARG A 8 0.34 12.38 -4.62
N ILE A 9 1.59 12.68 -5.00
CA ILE A 9 2.75 11.83 -4.63
C ILE A 9 2.91 11.83 -3.11
N LEU A 10 2.83 13.00 -2.45
CA LEU A 10 2.93 13.13 -1.01
C LEU A 10 1.84 12.34 -0.26
N ILE A 11 0.57 12.45 -0.68
CA ILE A 11 -0.55 11.70 -0.10
C ILE A 11 -0.36 10.17 -0.28
N PHE A 12 0.08 9.72 -1.46
CA PHE A 12 0.33 8.29 -1.70
C PHE A 12 1.51 7.77 -0.86
N SER A 13 2.61 8.54 -0.75
CA SER A 13 3.74 8.20 0.13
C SER A 13 3.32 8.11 1.60
N ILE A 14 2.48 9.02 2.08
CA ILE A 14 1.94 9.00 3.45
C ILE A 14 1.04 7.78 3.68
N ILE A 15 0.15 7.45 2.72
CA ILE A 15 -0.70 6.25 2.81
C ILE A 15 0.12 4.97 2.79
N LEU A 16 1.15 4.87 1.93
CA LEU A 16 2.05 3.71 1.90
C LEU A 16 2.79 3.55 3.24
N ILE A 17 3.33 4.64 3.79
CA ILE A 17 4.02 4.65 5.09
C ILE A 17 3.05 4.28 6.23
N LEU A 18 1.83 4.81 6.25
CA LEU A 18 0.80 4.44 7.24
C LEU A 18 0.36 2.98 7.10
N THR A 19 0.22 2.46 5.89
CA THR A 19 -0.17 1.05 5.66
C THR A 19 0.96 0.10 6.06
N LEU A 20 2.23 0.47 5.83
CA LEU A 20 3.41 -0.26 6.35
C LEU A 20 3.50 -0.23 7.89
N ILE A 21 3.05 0.86 8.53
CA ILE A 21 2.94 0.95 9.99
C ILE A 21 1.75 0.11 10.52
N LEU A 22 0.65 -0.01 9.76
CA LEU A 22 -0.59 -0.68 10.16
C LEU A 22 -0.66 -2.19 9.85
N ILE A 23 0.14 -2.74 8.91
CA ILE A 23 0.17 -4.18 8.55
C ILE A 23 0.87 -5.07 9.61
N ASN A 24 0.96 -4.60 10.86
CA ASN A 24 1.47 -5.31 12.03
C ASN A 24 2.94 -5.74 11.96
N LEU A 25 3.82 -4.94 12.60
CA LEU A 25 5.12 -5.41 13.10
C LEU A 25 4.99 -6.77 13.82
N ASP A 26 3.94 -6.93 14.63
CA ASP A 26 3.67 -8.17 15.37
C ASP A 26 3.41 -9.39 14.46
N LEU A 27 2.78 -9.24 13.29
CA LEU A 27 2.50 -10.39 12.39
C LEU A 27 3.77 -10.85 11.70
N ILE A 28 4.53 -9.91 11.12
CA ILE A 28 5.81 -10.21 10.47
C ILE A 28 6.80 -10.76 11.50
N GLN A 29 6.86 -10.17 12.70
CA GLN A 29 7.71 -10.65 13.80
C GLN A 29 7.27 -12.04 14.30
N ASN A 30 5.96 -12.33 14.38
CA ASN A 30 5.47 -13.65 14.77
C ASN A 30 5.79 -14.73 13.75
N LEU A 31 5.67 -14.42 12.46
CA LEU A 31 6.08 -15.33 11.39
C LEU A 31 7.61 -15.53 11.39
N GLU A 32 8.41 -14.47 11.63
CA GLU A 32 9.86 -14.57 11.76
C GLU A 32 10.26 -15.40 12.99
N ASN A 33 9.56 -15.22 14.12
CA ASN A 33 9.77 -16.03 15.32
C ASN A 33 9.55 -17.52 15.02
N ARG A 34 8.46 -17.87 14.31
CA ARG A 34 8.20 -19.25 13.85
C ARG A 34 9.25 -19.77 12.86
N SER A 35 9.79 -18.92 11.98
CA SER A 35 10.85 -19.32 11.05
C SER A 35 12.15 -19.62 11.79
N ILE A 36 12.43 -18.92 12.89
CA ILE A 36 13.54 -19.21 13.81
C ILE A 36 13.29 -20.57 14.49
N ASP A 37 12.10 -20.82 15.05
CA ASP A 37 11.78 -22.10 15.72
C ASP A 37 11.91 -23.30 14.76
N TRP A 38 11.43 -23.16 13.51
CA TRP A 38 11.58 -24.15 12.46
C TRP A 38 13.05 -24.40 12.10
N ARG A 39 13.85 -23.34 11.97
CA ARG A 39 15.29 -23.45 11.71
C ARG A 39 16.01 -24.19 12.85
N PHE A 40 15.66 -23.95 14.11
CA PHE A 40 16.20 -24.71 15.25
C PHE A 40 15.77 -26.19 15.24
N LYS A 41 14.51 -26.51 14.92
CA LYS A 41 14.08 -27.91 14.72
C LYS A 41 14.88 -28.61 13.61
N TRP A 42 15.16 -27.92 12.51
CA TRP A 42 15.95 -28.45 11.38
C TRP A 42 17.44 -28.59 11.69
N ARG A 43 17.98 -27.76 12.59
CA ARG A 43 19.35 -27.91 13.12
C ARG A 43 19.50 -29.15 14.01
N GLY A 44 18.39 -29.60 14.62
CA GLY A 44 18.36 -30.68 15.59
C GLY A 44 18.85 -30.25 16.98
N GLU A 45 18.66 -31.15 17.94
CA GLU A 45 19.24 -31.03 19.26
C GLU A 45 20.75 -31.30 19.21
N ILE A 46 21.49 -30.64 20.10
CA ILE A 46 22.91 -30.87 20.32
C ILE A 46 23.01 -31.34 21.77
N ALA A 47 23.73 -32.41 22.07
CA ALA A 47 23.83 -32.86 23.45
C ALA A 47 24.59 -31.81 24.31
N PRO A 48 24.14 -31.51 25.54
CA PRO A 48 24.96 -30.77 26.49
C PRO A 48 26.24 -31.55 26.79
N PRO A 49 27.41 -30.91 26.87
CA PRO A 49 28.62 -31.61 27.28
C PRO A 49 28.53 -32.09 28.73
N ASP A 50 29.08 -33.27 29.01
CA ASP A 50 29.06 -33.95 30.32
C ASP A 50 29.66 -33.14 31.48
N ASP A 51 30.22 -31.96 31.23
CA ASP A 51 30.87 -31.09 32.20
C ASP A 51 29.91 -30.31 33.10
N ILE A 52 28.60 -30.32 32.78
CA ILE A 52 27.55 -29.73 33.59
C ILE A 52 26.61 -30.84 34.09
N VAL A 53 26.39 -30.87 35.41
CA VAL A 53 25.51 -31.85 36.08
C VAL A 53 24.53 -31.09 36.97
N ILE A 54 23.28 -31.56 37.04
CA ILE A 54 22.24 -31.00 37.90
C ILE A 54 22.02 -31.94 39.10
N ILE A 55 21.99 -31.36 40.29
CA ILE A 55 21.48 -31.99 41.51
C ILE A 55 20.03 -31.51 41.66
N GLY A 56 19.09 -32.39 41.31
CA GLY A 56 17.68 -32.10 41.30
C GLY A 56 17.04 -32.27 42.67
N ILE A 57 16.36 -31.24 43.15
CA ILE A 57 15.29 -31.41 44.14
C ILE A 57 14.11 -31.99 43.36
N ASP A 58 14.01 -33.32 43.41
CA ASP A 58 12.98 -34.15 42.79
C ASP A 58 11.98 -34.66 43.84
N ASP A 59 10.90 -35.30 43.37
CA ASP A 59 9.82 -35.77 44.24
C ASP A 59 10.31 -36.83 45.25
N THR A 60 11.27 -37.67 44.84
CA THR A 60 11.96 -38.63 45.73
C THR A 60 12.64 -37.92 46.89
N SER A 61 13.44 -36.88 46.60
CA SER A 61 14.15 -36.12 47.63
C SER A 61 13.19 -35.42 48.59
N ILE A 62 12.05 -34.91 48.09
CA ILE A 62 11.01 -34.28 48.92
C ILE A 62 10.35 -35.31 49.84
N ASN A 63 10.06 -36.51 49.33
CA ASN A 63 9.47 -37.59 50.12
C ASN A 63 10.43 -38.13 51.20
N GLU A 64 11.73 -38.23 50.91
CA GLU A 64 12.74 -38.79 51.81
C GLU A 64 13.27 -37.79 52.84
N ILE A 65 13.48 -36.53 52.46
CA ILE A 65 14.01 -35.48 53.35
C ILE A 65 12.87 -34.73 54.07
N GLY A 66 11.67 -34.73 53.50
CA GLY A 66 10.48 -34.05 54.00
C GLY A 66 10.15 -32.77 53.23
N ASN A 67 9.12 -32.04 53.70
CA ASN A 67 8.58 -30.87 53.00
C ASN A 67 9.64 -29.80 52.71
N TRP A 68 9.71 -29.40 51.44
CA TRP A 68 10.52 -28.27 50.95
C TRP A 68 9.91 -26.91 51.38
N PRO A 69 10.70 -25.85 51.69
CA PRO A 69 12.16 -25.76 51.70
C PRO A 69 12.81 -26.37 52.94
N TRP A 70 13.94 -27.06 52.75
CA TRP A 70 14.66 -27.73 53.82
C TRP A 70 15.53 -26.78 54.67
N SER A 71 15.93 -27.26 55.85
CA SER A 71 16.86 -26.54 56.74
C SER A 71 18.22 -26.32 56.09
N ARG A 72 18.82 -25.16 56.39
CA ARG A 72 20.18 -24.77 55.96
C ARG A 72 21.26 -25.80 56.33
N LYS A 73 21.05 -26.61 57.37
CA LYS A 73 21.93 -27.77 57.73
C LYS A 73 21.98 -28.84 56.63
N VAL A 74 20.88 -29.11 55.94
CA VAL A 74 20.80 -30.10 54.85
C VAL A 74 21.65 -29.64 53.65
N HIS A 75 21.63 -28.35 53.35
CA HIS A 75 22.47 -27.74 52.31
C HIS A 75 23.95 -27.70 52.71
N ALA A 76 24.27 -27.41 53.97
CA ALA A 76 25.65 -27.47 54.47
C ALA A 76 26.23 -28.90 54.38
N LYS A 77 25.45 -29.93 54.74
CA LYS A 77 25.85 -31.35 54.60
C LYS A 77 26.12 -31.73 53.13
N LEU A 78 25.30 -31.29 52.19
CA LEU A 78 25.56 -31.52 50.77
C LEU A 78 26.87 -30.87 50.32
N LEU A 79 27.13 -29.61 50.67
CA LEU A 79 28.38 -28.93 50.31
C LEU A 79 29.62 -29.63 50.87
N ASP A 80 29.55 -30.21 52.07
CA ASP A 80 30.64 -31.02 52.64
C ASP A 80 30.86 -32.35 51.87
N ILE A 81 29.81 -32.95 51.29
CA ILE A 81 29.94 -34.13 50.42
C ILE A 81 30.57 -33.75 49.07
N LEU A 82 30.27 -32.56 48.54
CA LEU A 82 30.80 -32.10 47.25
C LEU A 82 32.26 -31.57 47.34
N LYS A 83 32.68 -31.05 48.49
CA LYS A 83 34.02 -30.44 48.69
C LYS A 83 35.20 -31.30 48.22
N PRO A 84 35.28 -32.62 48.54
CA PRO A 84 36.42 -33.45 48.14
C PRO A 84 36.47 -33.73 46.63
N LEU A 85 35.34 -33.60 45.94
CA LEU A 85 35.19 -33.83 44.50
C LEU A 85 35.72 -32.66 43.65
N LYS A 86 36.09 -31.54 44.29
CA LYS A 86 36.68 -30.33 43.68
C LYS A 86 35.90 -29.83 42.45
N PRO A 87 34.57 -29.59 42.57
CA PRO A 87 33.81 -29.05 41.45
C PRO A 87 34.42 -27.75 40.90
N LYS A 88 34.32 -27.56 39.58
CA LYS A 88 34.76 -26.34 38.89
C LYS A 88 34.03 -25.12 39.47
N LEU A 89 32.72 -25.27 39.70
CA LEU A 89 31.81 -24.26 40.20
C LEU A 89 30.53 -24.94 40.73
N ILE A 90 29.96 -24.45 41.83
CA ILE A 90 28.62 -24.84 42.29
C ILE A 90 27.68 -23.64 42.13
N ILE A 91 26.49 -23.85 41.56
CA ILE A 91 25.44 -22.84 41.37
C ILE A 91 24.17 -23.35 42.06
N MET A 92 23.70 -22.62 43.08
CA MET A 92 22.52 -22.97 43.86
C MET A 92 21.34 -22.09 43.45
N ASP A 93 20.44 -22.69 42.67
CA ASP A 93 19.15 -22.16 42.25
C ASP A 93 18.04 -22.66 43.19
N ILE A 94 18.19 -22.34 44.48
CA ILE A 94 17.27 -22.77 45.54
C ILE A 94 16.86 -21.62 46.47
N ILE A 95 15.63 -21.71 46.98
CA ILE A 95 15.10 -20.94 48.09
C ILE A 95 15.50 -21.62 49.40
N PHE A 96 15.89 -20.85 50.40
CA PHE A 96 16.32 -21.38 51.69
C PHE A 96 15.23 -21.14 52.74
N ASP A 97 15.05 -22.07 53.68
CA ASP A 97 14.20 -21.82 54.85
C ASP A 97 14.62 -20.53 55.57
N THR A 98 13.61 -19.81 56.07
CA THR A 98 13.74 -18.53 56.77
C THR A 98 13.42 -18.62 58.27
N LYS A 99 12.96 -19.79 58.74
CA LYS A 99 12.55 -20.07 60.12
C LYS A 99 13.70 -20.59 61.01
N THR A 100 14.78 -21.08 60.42
CA THR A 100 15.96 -21.63 61.13
C THR A 100 17.07 -20.59 61.34
N LYS A 101 17.88 -20.76 62.40
CA LYS A 101 19.02 -19.88 62.76
C LYS A 101 20.38 -20.36 62.22
N ASP A 102 20.40 -21.37 61.36
CA ASP A 102 21.60 -22.13 60.98
C ASP A 102 22.47 -21.46 59.91
N ASP A 103 22.57 -20.12 59.98
CA ASP A 103 23.07 -19.26 58.91
C ASP A 103 24.60 -19.25 58.82
N ASP A 104 25.27 -19.16 59.97
CA ASP A 104 26.74 -19.10 60.03
C ASP A 104 27.41 -20.39 59.52
N LEU A 105 26.79 -21.56 59.78
CA LEU A 105 27.28 -22.85 59.27
C LEU A 105 27.22 -22.91 57.75
N LEU A 106 26.06 -22.60 57.16
CA LEU A 106 25.90 -22.60 55.71
C LEU A 106 26.77 -21.51 55.05
N SER A 107 26.87 -20.32 55.67
CA SER A 107 27.76 -19.23 55.24
C SER A 107 29.21 -19.67 55.11
N GLN A 108 29.73 -20.35 56.13
CA GLN A 108 31.08 -20.91 56.10
C GLN A 108 31.23 -21.90 54.93
N LYS A 109 30.30 -22.85 54.77
CA LYS A 109 30.38 -23.84 53.69
C LYS A 109 30.29 -23.22 52.30
N ILE A 110 29.47 -22.18 52.11
CA ILE A 110 29.38 -21.44 50.85
C ILE A 110 30.73 -20.78 50.50
N LYS A 111 31.38 -20.11 51.47
CA LYS A 111 32.70 -19.48 51.31
C LYS A 111 33.80 -20.51 51.01
N GLU A 112 33.72 -21.71 51.59
CA GLU A 112 34.68 -22.80 51.36
C GLU A 112 34.53 -23.51 49.99
N ASN A 113 33.33 -23.52 49.38
CA ASN A 113 32.98 -24.45 48.29
C ASN A 113 32.76 -23.83 46.90
N ARG A 114 33.27 -22.61 46.63
CA ARG A 114 33.14 -21.95 45.31
C ARG A 114 31.69 -21.91 44.80
N VAL A 115 30.79 -21.40 45.64
CA VAL A 115 29.34 -21.41 45.39
C VAL A 115 28.86 -20.05 44.89
N ILE A 116 28.00 -20.04 43.87
CA ILE A 116 27.15 -18.89 43.49
C ILE A 116 25.70 -19.20 43.89
N LEU A 117 24.97 -18.22 44.41
CA LEU A 117 23.53 -18.31 44.69
C LEU A 117 22.74 -17.56 43.60
N ALA A 118 21.74 -18.19 42.99
CA ALA A 118 21.03 -17.64 41.83
C ALA A 118 19.86 -16.69 42.20
N ASN A 119 19.11 -17.00 43.27
CA ASN A 119 17.75 -16.45 43.51
C ASN A 119 17.62 -15.30 44.53
N TYR A 120 18.71 -14.66 44.97
CA TYR A 120 18.64 -13.60 45.98
C TYR A 120 18.48 -12.19 45.39
N LEU A 121 17.29 -11.61 45.57
CA LEU A 121 16.83 -10.39 44.87
C LEU A 121 16.96 -9.06 45.63
N GLN A 122 17.58 -8.98 46.82
CA GLN A 122 17.95 -7.70 47.47
C GLN A 122 19.46 -7.52 47.75
N SER A 123 19.89 -6.38 48.31
CA SER A 123 21.18 -5.71 48.01
C SER A 123 22.42 -6.05 48.87
N LEU A 124 23.58 -6.11 48.20
CA LEU A 124 24.98 -5.96 48.66
C LEU A 124 25.56 -6.88 49.76
N THR A 125 24.75 -7.37 50.70
CA THR A 125 25.08 -8.49 51.58
C THR A 125 23.76 -9.14 51.97
N ASP A 126 23.63 -10.47 51.94
CA ASP A 126 22.53 -11.08 52.69
C ASP A 126 22.86 -10.90 54.18
N PRO A 127 22.09 -10.10 54.94
CA PRO A 127 22.43 -9.76 56.33
C PRO A 127 22.27 -10.97 57.28
N LYS A 128 21.52 -12.00 56.87
CA LYS A 128 21.38 -13.26 57.59
C LYS A 128 22.58 -14.17 57.31
N LEU A 129 22.91 -14.39 56.04
CA LEU A 129 24.02 -15.27 55.65
C LEU A 129 25.42 -14.66 55.83
N LYS A 130 25.59 -13.33 55.88
CA LYS A 130 26.91 -12.66 55.94
C LYS A 130 27.86 -13.13 54.82
N VAL A 131 27.32 -13.50 53.66
CA VAL A 131 28.08 -13.87 52.45
C VAL A 131 27.94 -12.74 51.43
N LEU A 132 29.06 -12.42 50.77
CA LEU A 132 29.06 -11.62 49.55
C LEU A 132 28.40 -12.44 48.43
N ILE A 133 27.14 -12.15 48.13
CA ILE A 133 26.53 -12.57 46.86
C ILE A 133 27.33 -11.84 45.77
N TYR A 134 27.85 -12.58 44.80
CA TYR A 134 28.77 -12.05 43.80
C TYR A 134 28.10 -11.06 42.85
N GLN A 135 28.07 -9.80 43.28
CA GLN A 135 27.70 -8.66 42.46
C GLN A 135 28.95 -8.14 41.74
N ILE A 136 28.81 -7.82 40.46
CA ILE A 136 29.91 -7.37 39.61
C ILE A 136 30.52 -6.10 40.22
N LYS A 137 31.86 -6.05 40.32
CA LYS A 137 32.59 -5.01 41.06
C LYS A 137 32.60 -3.64 40.36
N ASP A 138 32.18 -3.61 39.10
CA ASP A 138 32.10 -2.40 38.27
C ASP A 138 30.81 -1.60 38.55
N SER A 139 30.89 -0.28 38.39
CA SER A 139 29.77 0.61 38.70
C SER A 139 28.54 0.29 37.82
N VAL A 140 27.34 0.46 38.40
CA VAL A 140 26.07 0.27 37.68
C VAL A 140 26.03 1.05 36.35
N PRO A 141 26.51 2.32 36.25
CA PRO A 141 26.67 3.01 34.96
C PRO A 141 27.61 2.33 33.95
N THR A 142 28.75 1.80 34.39
CA THR A 142 29.72 1.09 33.52
C THR A 142 29.08 -0.15 32.89
N ILE A 143 28.32 -0.90 33.70
CA ILE A 143 27.57 -2.08 33.25
C ILE A 143 26.34 -1.69 32.42
N LYS A 144 25.62 -0.61 32.79
CA LYS A 144 24.45 -0.09 32.04
C LYS A 144 24.87 0.31 30.62
N ASN A 145 25.96 1.08 30.46
CA ASN A 145 26.43 1.51 29.14
C ASN A 145 26.96 0.36 28.26
N SER A 146 27.67 -0.61 28.84
CA SER A 146 28.16 -1.78 28.08
C SER A 146 27.06 -2.79 27.76
N ALA A 147 26.12 -3.04 28.67
CA ALA A 147 24.98 -3.94 28.43
C ALA A 147 23.92 -3.33 27.48
N LEU A 148 23.77 -2.00 27.44
CA LEU A 148 22.90 -1.30 26.48
C LEU A 148 23.44 -1.36 25.04
N TYR A 149 24.76 -1.47 24.86
CA TYR A 149 25.38 -1.68 23.54
C TYR A 149 25.45 -3.18 23.17
N ASN A 150 25.82 -4.06 24.11
CA ASN A 150 26.22 -5.44 23.79
C ASN A 150 25.22 -6.53 24.20
N GLY A 151 24.02 -6.18 24.68
CA GLY A 151 22.85 -7.08 24.63
C GLY A 151 22.96 -8.44 25.35
N LEU A 152 23.87 -8.59 26.31
CA LEU A 152 23.85 -9.70 27.30
C LEU A 152 22.54 -9.72 28.16
N SER A 153 21.71 -8.69 27.95
CA SER A 153 20.26 -8.53 28.12
C SER A 153 19.24 -9.49 27.47
N ASN A 154 19.34 -10.85 27.49
CA ASN A 154 18.67 -11.69 26.46
C ASN A 154 17.61 -12.82 26.79
N LEU A 155 16.88 -12.90 27.93
CA LEU A 155 15.62 -13.71 28.09
C LEU A 155 14.45 -13.07 28.91
N VAL A 156 13.13 -13.11 28.56
CA VAL A 156 12.40 -11.97 27.88
C VAL A 156 11.14 -12.29 26.98
N LEU A 157 10.05 -12.85 27.51
CA LEU A 157 8.84 -13.34 26.79
C LEU A 157 7.93 -12.28 26.10
N ASP A 158 7.33 -12.60 24.94
CA ASP A 158 6.35 -11.73 24.24
C ASP A 158 4.95 -11.73 24.91
N LYS A 159 4.11 -10.74 24.56
CA LYS A 159 2.68 -10.56 24.89
C LYS A 159 1.85 -11.83 24.72
N ASP A 160 2.25 -12.64 23.73
CA ASP A 160 1.66 -13.91 23.30
C ASP A 160 2.60 -15.12 23.43
N ALA A 161 3.59 -15.05 24.33
CA ALA A 161 3.91 -16.08 25.34
C ALA A 161 5.36 -16.43 25.48
N VAL A 162 6.09 -16.63 24.38
CA VAL A 162 7.22 -17.58 24.35
C VAL A 162 8.56 -16.90 24.66
N VAL A 163 9.49 -17.60 25.33
CA VAL A 163 10.71 -17.00 25.90
C VAL A 163 11.69 -16.51 24.82
N ARG A 164 11.84 -15.18 24.65
CA ARG A 164 12.80 -14.47 23.77
C ARG A 164 13.42 -13.27 24.54
N ARG A 165 13.78 -12.11 23.95
CA ARG A 165 13.93 -10.76 24.62
C ARG A 165 13.84 -9.68 23.52
N SER A 166 13.73 -8.36 23.75
CA SER A 166 13.86 -7.51 24.93
C SER A 166 12.85 -6.38 25.00
N ARG A 167 12.65 -5.80 26.20
CA ARG A 167 12.33 -4.37 26.43
C ARG A 167 12.68 -3.98 27.87
N LEU A 168 12.97 -2.69 28.08
CA LEU A 168 13.37 -2.11 29.38
C LEU A 168 12.18 -1.93 30.35
N TYR A 169 12.51 -1.45 31.56
CA TYR A 169 11.67 -0.81 32.60
C TYR A 169 11.07 -1.78 33.65
N MET A 170 11.20 -1.53 34.95
CA MET A 170 11.01 -0.24 35.64
C MET A 170 12.21 0.26 36.45
N GLU A 171 12.53 1.54 36.31
CA GLU A 171 13.21 2.29 37.37
C GLU A 171 12.20 2.50 38.50
N ASP A 172 12.34 1.74 39.58
CA ASP A 172 11.99 2.21 40.91
C ASP A 172 13.25 2.87 41.52
N LEU A 173 13.09 3.66 42.59
CA LEU A 173 14.12 4.55 43.19
C LEU A 173 15.44 3.87 43.62
N ASN A 174 15.52 2.53 43.53
CA ASN A 174 16.68 1.71 43.90
C ASN A 174 17.32 0.92 42.74
N GLY A 175 16.87 1.09 41.49
CA GLY A 175 17.58 0.63 40.27
C GLY A 175 17.30 -0.80 39.79
N ILE A 176 17.32 -0.98 38.46
CA ILE A 176 17.02 -2.23 37.74
C ILE A 176 18.13 -3.28 37.93
N ARG A 177 17.74 -4.55 38.18
CA ARG A 177 18.65 -5.70 38.28
C ARG A 177 18.64 -6.54 36.99
N TYR A 178 19.81 -6.85 36.45
CA TYR A 178 19.98 -7.82 35.36
C TYR A 178 20.39 -9.20 35.93
N TYR A 179 20.03 -10.28 35.22
CA TYR A 179 20.46 -11.65 35.57
C TYR A 179 21.96 -11.86 35.27
N ALA A 180 22.81 -11.40 36.19
CA ALA A 180 24.26 -11.49 36.10
C ALA A 180 24.82 -12.93 36.18
N LEU A 181 24.00 -13.92 36.56
CA LEU A 181 24.43 -15.28 36.89
C LEU A 181 25.31 -15.94 35.84
N HIS A 182 24.86 -16.02 34.58
CA HIS A 182 25.59 -16.73 33.52
C HIS A 182 26.91 -16.02 33.16
N THR A 183 26.88 -14.69 33.06
CA THR A 183 28.08 -13.87 32.81
C THR A 183 29.08 -13.99 33.95
N TYR A 184 28.61 -14.02 35.20
CA TYR A 184 29.48 -14.19 36.37
C TYR A 184 30.02 -15.62 36.49
N ALA A 185 29.22 -16.65 36.22
CA ALA A 185 29.69 -18.04 36.14
C ALA A 185 30.73 -18.21 35.04
N TYR A 186 30.50 -17.65 33.84
CA TYR A 186 31.46 -17.65 32.74
C TYR A 186 32.74 -16.88 33.10
N SER A 187 32.62 -15.72 33.78
CA SER A 187 33.74 -14.93 34.32
C SER A 187 34.61 -15.75 35.24
N TYR A 188 33.98 -16.42 36.20
CA TYR A 188 34.64 -17.24 37.20
C TYR A 188 35.36 -18.43 36.57
N LEU A 189 34.68 -19.15 35.67
CA LEU A 189 35.22 -20.34 34.99
C LEU A 189 36.40 -20.00 34.07
N ASN A 190 36.33 -18.89 33.33
CA ASN A 190 37.37 -18.45 32.39
C ASN A 190 38.40 -17.49 33.01
N ARG A 191 38.26 -17.13 34.30
CA ARG A 191 39.08 -16.12 35.01
C ARG A 191 39.14 -14.76 34.29
N MET A 192 38.03 -14.39 33.65
CA MET A 192 37.95 -13.21 32.79
C MET A 192 37.17 -12.09 33.49
N PRO A 193 37.68 -10.83 33.51
CA PRO A 193 36.93 -9.68 34.02
C PRO A 193 35.57 -9.51 33.32
N VAL A 194 34.53 -9.16 34.09
CA VAL A 194 33.14 -9.20 33.59
C VAL A 194 32.91 -8.18 32.48
N ASP A 195 33.47 -6.98 32.60
CA ASP A 195 33.51 -5.94 31.58
C ASP A 195 34.04 -6.44 30.21
N LYS A 196 35.07 -7.29 30.22
CA LYS A 196 35.65 -7.88 29.01
C LYS A 196 34.78 -8.97 28.40
N ILE A 197 34.04 -9.74 29.21
CA ILE A 197 33.09 -10.75 28.69
C ILE A 197 32.00 -10.09 27.87
N LEU A 198 31.59 -8.87 28.25
CA LEU A 198 30.60 -8.11 27.48
C LEU A 198 31.10 -7.75 26.07
N GLN A 199 32.39 -7.91 25.77
CA GLN A 199 33.00 -7.70 24.45
C GLN A 199 33.22 -9.02 23.68
N GLU A 200 33.19 -10.19 24.35
CA GLU A 200 33.37 -11.50 23.71
C GLU A 200 32.07 -12.02 23.05
N PHE A 201 30.92 -11.63 23.59
CA PHE A 201 29.60 -12.08 23.10
C PHE A 201 28.94 -11.04 22.18
N PRO A 202 28.22 -11.50 21.13
CA PRO A 202 27.49 -10.62 20.22
C PRO A 202 26.26 -9.99 20.88
N THR A 203 25.79 -8.87 20.31
CA THR A 203 24.64 -8.10 20.81
C THR A 203 23.34 -8.91 20.91
N GLU A 204 23.11 -9.84 19.98
CA GLU A 204 21.95 -10.70 19.94
C GLU A 204 22.40 -12.12 19.57
N PHE A 205 22.06 -13.10 20.42
CA PHE A 205 22.28 -14.51 20.12
C PHE A 205 21.13 -15.40 20.60
N TYR A 206 20.94 -16.50 19.88
CA TYR A 206 19.88 -17.48 20.07
C TYR A 206 20.51 -18.82 20.43
N ILE A 207 20.07 -19.43 21.53
CA ILE A 207 20.50 -20.76 21.98
C ILE A 207 19.43 -21.80 21.66
N ASN A 208 19.85 -23.06 21.49
CA ASN A 208 18.90 -24.17 21.54
C ASN A 208 18.83 -24.67 22.99
N TYR A 209 17.63 -24.98 23.48
CA TYR A 209 17.46 -25.62 24.78
C TYR A 209 17.47 -27.14 24.61
N TYR A 210 18.27 -27.80 25.43
CA TYR A 210 18.31 -29.25 25.60
C TYR A 210 17.29 -29.60 26.71
N GLY A 211 16.01 -29.77 26.38
CA GLY A 211 14.98 -29.90 27.43
C GLY A 211 13.58 -30.32 26.99
N GLY A 212 12.88 -30.98 27.92
CA GLY A 212 11.59 -31.64 27.73
C GLY A 212 11.58 -33.01 28.40
N THR A 213 12.69 -33.77 28.26
CA THR A 213 12.98 -35.03 28.95
C THR A 213 14.49 -35.16 29.21
N SER A 214 15.00 -34.48 30.24
CA SER A 214 16.30 -34.71 30.91
C SER A 214 17.53 -34.99 30.00
N ASN A 215 17.88 -34.07 29.10
CA ASN A 215 19.12 -34.18 28.30
C ASN A 215 20.40 -33.80 29.09
N ILE A 216 20.30 -32.97 30.13
CA ILE A 216 21.40 -32.73 31.07
C ILE A 216 21.33 -33.83 32.14
N LYS A 217 22.48 -34.39 32.52
CA LYS A 217 22.56 -35.40 33.58
C LYS A 217 22.07 -34.81 34.90
N THR A 218 20.93 -35.31 35.36
CA THR A 218 20.30 -34.93 36.63
C THR A 218 20.43 -36.07 37.63
N LEU A 219 20.78 -35.75 38.88
CA LEU A 219 20.97 -36.69 39.98
C LEU A 219 20.10 -36.25 41.17
N SER A 220 19.45 -37.20 41.83
CA SER A 220 18.60 -36.92 42.99
C SER A 220 19.39 -36.32 44.15
N TYR A 221 18.83 -35.30 44.80
CA TYR A 221 19.45 -34.63 45.94
C TYR A 221 19.63 -35.59 47.12
N SER A 222 18.61 -36.40 47.46
CA SER A 222 18.69 -37.34 48.58
C SER A 222 19.70 -38.46 48.34
N SER A 223 19.74 -39.05 47.14
CA SER A 223 20.73 -40.09 46.82
C SER A 223 22.19 -39.60 46.93
N ILE A 224 22.48 -38.32 46.68
CA ILE A 224 23.80 -37.74 46.96
C ILE A 224 24.02 -37.55 48.47
N LEU A 225 22.99 -37.07 49.19
CA LEU A 225 23.04 -36.84 50.63
C LEU A 225 23.24 -38.13 51.45
N ASN A 226 22.73 -39.25 50.92
CA ASN A 226 22.82 -40.60 51.47
C ASN A 226 24.03 -41.40 50.91
N LYS A 227 24.65 -40.91 49.82
CA LYS A 227 25.76 -41.56 49.09
C LYS A 227 25.38 -42.90 48.42
N GLU A 228 24.17 -42.98 47.90
CA GLU A 228 23.62 -44.15 47.19
C GLU A 228 24.16 -44.29 45.76
N ILE A 229 24.72 -43.21 45.20
CA ILE A 229 25.28 -43.18 43.84
C ILE A 229 26.78 -42.92 43.85
N ASP A 230 27.48 -43.37 42.80
CA ASP A 230 28.90 -43.07 42.62
C ASP A 230 29.12 -41.55 42.43
N LEU A 231 29.73 -40.93 43.44
CA LEU A 231 30.04 -39.51 43.46
C LEU A 231 31.18 -39.12 42.50
N SER A 232 31.90 -40.08 41.92
CA SER A 232 32.97 -39.79 40.93
C SER A 232 32.45 -38.99 39.72
N VAL A 233 31.17 -39.16 39.37
CA VAL A 233 30.51 -38.48 38.25
C VAL A 233 30.38 -36.97 38.43
N LEU A 234 30.52 -36.46 39.65
CA LEU A 234 30.47 -35.03 40.00
C LEU A 234 31.87 -34.39 40.09
N LYS A 235 32.92 -35.18 39.97
CA LYS A 235 34.32 -34.72 40.10
C LYS A 235 34.70 -33.77 38.96
N ASP A 236 35.30 -32.64 39.32
CA ASP A 236 35.73 -31.60 38.37
C ASP A 236 34.59 -31.09 37.43
N LYS A 237 33.33 -31.16 37.88
CA LYS A 237 32.13 -30.70 37.14
C LYS A 237 31.64 -29.32 37.56
N ILE A 238 30.84 -28.70 36.70
CA ILE A 238 30.00 -27.54 37.01
C ILE A 238 28.68 -28.11 37.55
N ILE A 239 28.36 -27.83 38.81
CA ILE A 239 27.21 -28.41 39.49
C ILE A 239 26.14 -27.34 39.65
N PHE A 240 24.98 -27.54 39.03
CA PHE A 240 23.78 -26.80 39.36
C PHE A 240 22.98 -27.56 40.42
N ILE A 241 22.35 -26.85 41.35
CA ILE A 241 21.49 -27.42 42.40
C ILE A 241 20.19 -26.64 42.37
N GLY A 242 19.04 -27.30 42.12
CA GLY A 242 17.77 -26.60 41.94
C GLY A 242 16.57 -27.53 41.82
N SER A 243 15.37 -26.96 41.75
CA SER A 243 14.13 -27.73 41.60
C SER A 243 14.02 -28.36 40.21
N VAL A 244 13.74 -29.66 40.17
CA VAL A 244 13.31 -30.41 38.97
C VAL A 244 11.99 -31.15 39.17
N SER A 245 11.52 -31.22 40.42
CA SER A 245 10.20 -31.75 40.84
C SER A 245 9.04 -31.08 40.10
N GLU A 246 8.08 -31.90 39.66
CA GLU A 246 6.81 -31.39 39.10
C GLU A 246 5.89 -30.85 40.21
N LEU A 247 5.95 -31.41 41.42
CA LEU A 247 5.23 -30.90 42.60
C LEU A 247 5.64 -29.45 42.96
N LEU A 248 6.89 -29.06 42.69
CA LEU A 248 7.41 -27.72 42.94
C LEU A 248 7.29 -26.76 41.73
N LYS A 249 6.76 -27.23 40.59
CA LYS A 249 6.65 -26.45 39.34
C LYS A 249 5.83 -25.17 39.51
N ASP A 250 4.74 -25.23 40.27
CA ASP A 250 3.89 -24.07 40.59
C ASP A 250 4.44 -23.21 41.75
N SER A 251 5.43 -23.72 42.50
CA SER A 251 6.05 -23.03 43.64
C SER A 251 7.31 -22.24 43.26
N TYR A 252 7.91 -22.54 42.11
CA TYR A 252 9.09 -21.84 41.56
C TYR A 252 8.74 -21.07 40.29
N VAL A 253 8.18 -19.87 40.46
CA VAL A 253 8.14 -18.87 39.38
C VAL A 253 9.56 -18.33 39.20
N THR A 254 10.36 -19.06 38.43
CA THR A 254 11.60 -18.50 37.87
C THR A 254 11.21 -17.53 36.75
N PRO A 255 12.00 -16.49 36.44
CA PRO A 255 11.74 -15.58 35.31
C PRO A 255 11.69 -16.26 33.92
N PHE A 256 11.93 -17.58 33.85
CA PHE A 256 11.99 -18.38 32.63
C PHE A 256 10.96 -19.52 32.60
N SER A 257 10.18 -19.75 33.67
CA SER A 257 9.20 -20.84 33.76
C SER A 257 7.82 -20.50 33.19
N ASP A 258 7.47 -19.23 33.03
CA ASP A 258 6.08 -18.81 32.78
C ASP A 258 5.94 -18.11 31.42
N TYR A 259 4.92 -18.48 30.63
CA TYR A 259 4.84 -18.10 29.23
C TYR A 259 3.39 -17.80 28.75
N LYS A 260 3.03 -16.52 28.55
CA LYS A 260 1.63 -16.01 28.37
C LYS A 260 1.06 -15.98 26.92
N ARG A 261 0.26 -16.95 26.46
CA ARG A 261 -0.33 -16.93 25.09
C ARG A 261 -1.78 -16.48 25.08
N TRP A 262 -2.09 -15.45 24.28
CA TRP A 262 -3.46 -14.97 24.07
C TRP A 262 -4.15 -14.64 25.40
N GLY A 263 -3.39 -14.02 26.31
CA GLY A 263 -3.81 -13.71 27.68
C GLY A 263 -3.71 -14.84 28.72
N LYS A 264 -3.52 -16.11 28.32
CA LYS A 264 -3.40 -17.26 29.24
C LYS A 264 -1.95 -17.56 29.60
N VAL A 265 -1.62 -17.79 30.87
CA VAL A 265 -0.29 -18.29 31.27
C VAL A 265 -0.19 -19.78 30.93
N TYR A 266 0.90 -20.17 30.27
CA TYR A 266 1.33 -21.54 30.06
C TYR A 266 2.64 -21.72 30.84
N LEU A 267 2.81 -22.87 31.48
CA LEU A 267 4.06 -23.20 32.16
C LEU A 267 5.03 -23.83 31.15
N SER A 268 6.30 -23.45 31.25
CA SER A 268 7.41 -24.15 30.61
C SER A 268 7.41 -25.60 31.08
N ASN A 269 7.67 -26.53 30.16
CA ASN A 269 7.86 -27.93 30.52
C ASN A 269 9.28 -28.20 31.06
N MET A 270 10.12 -27.18 31.18
CA MET A 270 11.52 -27.28 31.56
C MET A 270 11.78 -26.55 32.88
N PRO A 271 12.36 -27.21 33.90
CA PRO A 271 12.70 -26.58 35.17
C PRO A 271 13.71 -25.43 35.03
N GLY A 272 13.58 -24.38 35.85
CA GLY A 272 14.42 -23.18 35.78
C GLY A 272 15.93 -23.47 35.90
N VAL A 273 16.30 -24.44 36.73
CA VAL A 273 17.70 -24.88 36.88
C VAL A 273 18.28 -25.49 35.60
N GLU A 274 17.46 -26.21 34.81
CA GLU A 274 17.89 -26.75 33.51
C GLU A 274 18.09 -25.62 32.50
N ILE A 275 17.20 -24.61 32.50
CA ILE A 275 17.30 -23.41 31.64
C ILE A 275 18.61 -22.67 31.94
N HIS A 276 18.94 -22.47 33.22
CA HIS A 276 20.19 -21.85 33.66
C HIS A 276 21.45 -22.64 33.22
N ALA A 277 21.42 -23.96 33.40
CA ALA A 277 22.50 -24.84 32.95
C ALA A 277 22.67 -24.81 31.41
N ASN A 278 21.57 -24.74 30.68
CA ASN A 278 21.55 -24.62 29.22
C ASN A 278 22.17 -23.34 28.70
N ILE A 279 21.84 -22.19 29.31
CA ILE A 279 22.39 -20.88 28.90
C ILE A 279 23.91 -20.88 29.12
N LEU A 280 24.38 -21.29 30.31
CA LEU A 280 25.81 -21.33 30.61
C LEU A 280 26.56 -22.31 29.69
N SER A 281 25.98 -23.49 29.42
CA SER A 281 26.53 -24.47 28.47
C SER A 281 26.72 -23.86 27.08
N ASN A 282 25.66 -23.28 26.51
CA ASN A 282 25.71 -22.69 25.18
C ASN A 282 26.70 -21.51 25.09
N MET A 283 26.92 -20.76 26.18
CA MET A 283 27.97 -19.74 26.26
C MET A 283 29.37 -20.34 26.27
N LEU A 284 29.66 -21.32 27.14
CA LEU A 284 30.97 -21.97 27.27
C LEU A 284 31.44 -22.62 25.97
N TYR A 285 30.53 -23.32 25.28
CA TYR A 285 30.83 -24.05 24.03
C TYR A 285 30.51 -23.26 22.76
N LYS A 286 30.22 -21.96 22.89
CA LYS A 286 29.88 -21.02 21.80
C LYS A 286 28.82 -21.58 20.83
N ASN A 287 27.82 -22.28 21.36
CA ASN A 287 26.85 -23.08 20.60
C ASN A 287 25.59 -22.29 20.15
N TYR A 288 25.65 -20.97 20.25
CA TYR A 288 24.60 -20.05 19.84
C TYR A 288 24.64 -19.69 18.35
N ILE A 289 23.54 -19.11 17.87
CA ILE A 289 23.39 -18.49 16.55
C ILE A 289 23.30 -16.98 16.74
N THR A 290 24.03 -16.20 15.94
CA THR A 290 24.06 -14.73 16.05
C THR A 290 23.04 -14.08 15.11
N SER A 291 22.54 -12.88 15.41
CA SER A 291 21.85 -12.07 14.40
C SER A 291 22.86 -11.24 13.60
N ILE A 292 22.56 -10.94 12.33
CA ILE A 292 23.28 -9.86 11.64
C ILE A 292 23.07 -8.50 12.35
N PRO A 293 24.03 -7.55 12.29
CA PRO A 293 23.89 -6.25 12.92
C PRO A 293 22.68 -5.46 12.39
N ASN A 294 22.06 -4.63 13.25
CA ASN A 294 20.88 -3.83 12.88
C ASN A 294 21.18 -2.81 11.75
N THR A 295 22.42 -2.33 11.64
CA THR A 295 22.88 -1.51 10.51
C THR A 295 22.85 -2.28 9.19
N LEU A 296 23.23 -3.57 9.19
CA LEU A 296 23.19 -4.43 8.01
C LEU A 296 21.75 -4.84 7.66
N LYS A 297 20.89 -5.06 8.67
CA LYS A 297 19.43 -5.25 8.47
C LYS A 297 18.83 -4.05 7.72
N LEU A 298 19.16 -2.83 8.16
CA LEU A 298 18.70 -1.57 7.53
C LEU A 298 19.28 -1.38 6.11
N PHE A 299 20.56 -1.71 5.89
CA PHE A 299 21.14 -1.66 4.54
C PHE A 299 20.44 -2.62 3.57
N LEU A 300 20.18 -3.86 3.98
CA LEU A 300 19.44 -4.84 3.20
C LEU A 300 18.02 -4.35 2.86
N PHE A 301 17.29 -3.80 3.84
CA PHE A 301 15.98 -3.17 3.64
C PHE A 301 16.02 -2.08 2.56
N VAL A 302 16.92 -1.11 2.68
CA VAL A 302 17.07 -0.01 1.70
C VAL A 302 17.49 -0.54 0.32
N PHE A 303 18.38 -1.52 0.26
CA PHE A 303 18.86 -2.12 -0.99
C PHE A 303 17.74 -2.84 -1.74
N LEU A 304 16.94 -3.68 -1.06
CA LEU A 304 15.83 -4.40 -1.67
C LEU A 304 14.70 -3.45 -2.11
N LEU A 305 14.39 -2.44 -1.29
CA LEU A 305 13.49 -1.35 -1.65
C LEU A 305 13.99 -0.58 -2.90
N SER A 306 15.31 -0.43 -3.08
CA SER A 306 15.87 0.23 -4.27
C SER A 306 15.70 -0.58 -5.56
N ILE A 307 15.90 -1.91 -5.52
CA ILE A 307 15.66 -2.82 -6.68
C ILE A 307 14.20 -2.72 -7.15
N SER A 308 13.29 -2.60 -6.18
CA SER A 308 11.85 -2.41 -6.37
C SER A 308 11.52 -1.20 -7.30
N PHE A 309 12.29 -0.11 -7.21
CA PHE A 309 12.14 1.06 -8.11
C PHE A 309 12.73 0.85 -9.52
N PHE A 310 13.71 -0.04 -9.71
CA PHE A 310 14.25 -0.34 -11.05
C PHE A 310 13.37 -1.33 -11.83
N LEU A 311 12.64 -2.20 -11.13
CA LEU A 311 11.67 -3.14 -11.71
C LEU A 311 10.48 -2.44 -12.40
N GLN A 312 10.22 -1.16 -12.12
CA GLN A 312 9.04 -0.44 -12.61
C GLN A 312 8.96 -0.20 -14.13
N ARG A 313 9.95 -0.65 -14.93
CA ARG A 313 10.06 -0.30 -16.37
C ARG A 313 10.04 -1.48 -17.33
N LYS A 314 9.70 -2.69 -16.89
CA LYS A 314 9.66 -3.89 -17.75
C LYS A 314 8.34 -4.65 -17.67
N ASN A 315 8.16 -5.56 -18.63
CA ASN A 315 7.01 -6.45 -18.75
C ASN A 315 6.70 -7.16 -17.42
N ILE A 316 5.42 -7.24 -17.05
CA ILE A 316 4.94 -7.86 -15.80
C ILE A 316 5.46 -9.29 -15.61
N PHE A 317 5.59 -10.08 -16.69
CA PHE A 317 6.15 -11.43 -16.68
C PHE A 317 7.66 -11.44 -16.34
N PHE A 318 8.42 -10.46 -16.86
CA PHE A 318 9.85 -10.32 -16.53
C PHE A 318 10.04 -9.90 -15.06
N ASN A 319 9.17 -9.04 -14.55
CA ASN A 319 9.19 -8.62 -13.15
C ASN A 319 8.85 -9.77 -12.20
N LEU A 320 7.82 -10.57 -12.52
CA LEU A 320 7.48 -11.80 -11.80
C LEU A 320 8.65 -12.79 -11.77
N PHE A 321 9.29 -13.01 -12.93
CA PHE A 321 10.48 -13.86 -13.04
C PHE A 321 11.64 -13.36 -12.15
N LEU A 322 11.96 -12.06 -12.18
CA LEU A 322 13.05 -11.53 -11.37
C LEU A 322 12.75 -11.58 -9.87
N ILE A 323 11.51 -11.32 -9.45
CA ILE A 323 11.07 -11.48 -8.05
C ILE A 323 11.24 -12.94 -7.60
N LEU A 324 10.84 -13.91 -8.42
CA LEU A 324 11.02 -15.33 -8.13
C LEU A 324 12.52 -15.69 -8.00
N ALA A 325 13.34 -15.26 -8.95
CA ALA A 325 14.78 -15.53 -8.96
C ALA A 325 15.50 -14.92 -7.75
N LEU A 326 15.15 -13.67 -7.37
CA LEU A 326 15.69 -13.01 -6.18
C LEU A 326 15.23 -13.69 -4.88
N GLY A 327 13.97 -14.13 -4.80
CA GLY A 327 13.45 -14.88 -3.64
C GLY A 327 14.15 -16.25 -3.46
N ILE A 328 14.42 -16.95 -4.56
CA ILE A 328 15.20 -18.20 -4.55
C ILE A 328 16.65 -17.94 -4.08
N PHE A 329 17.32 -16.96 -4.68
CA PHE A 329 18.69 -16.59 -4.31
C PHE A 329 18.81 -16.16 -2.83
N TYR A 330 17.84 -15.38 -2.36
CA TYR A 330 17.75 -14.98 -0.96
C TYR A 330 17.62 -16.19 -0.01
N SER A 331 16.78 -17.16 -0.38
CA SER A 331 16.57 -18.38 0.39
C SER A 331 17.85 -19.23 0.49
N PHE A 332 18.64 -19.33 -0.60
CA PHE A 332 19.95 -19.99 -0.58
C PHE A 332 20.95 -19.28 0.34
N ILE A 333 21.04 -17.94 0.29
CA ILE A 333 21.90 -17.17 1.20
C ILE A 333 21.47 -17.36 2.66
N ASN A 334 20.16 -17.30 2.95
CA ASN A 334 19.64 -17.48 4.31
C ASN A 334 20.02 -18.85 4.87
N PHE A 335 19.87 -19.92 4.07
CA PHE A 335 20.28 -21.28 4.44
C PHE A 335 21.80 -21.41 4.65
N TYR A 336 22.62 -20.83 3.77
CA TYR A 336 24.08 -20.85 3.90
C TYR A 336 24.55 -20.12 5.17
N LEU A 337 24.05 -18.91 5.43
CA LEU A 337 24.38 -18.14 6.64
C LEU A 337 23.90 -18.87 7.90
N PHE A 338 22.73 -19.52 7.86
CA PHE A 338 22.24 -20.32 8.97
C PHE A 338 23.17 -21.49 9.32
N ARG A 339 23.72 -22.18 8.30
CA ARG A 339 24.77 -23.21 8.50
C ARG A 339 26.04 -22.64 9.13
N MET A 340 26.36 -21.37 8.85
CA MET A 340 27.46 -20.61 9.47
C MET A 340 27.11 -19.98 10.83
N ARG A 341 25.98 -20.37 11.46
CA ARG A 341 25.46 -19.83 12.74
C ARG A 341 25.13 -18.33 12.70
N ILE A 342 24.77 -17.79 11.55
CA ILE A 342 24.32 -16.41 11.36
C ILE A 342 22.85 -16.41 10.91
N LEU A 343 22.00 -15.72 11.66
CA LEU A 343 20.58 -15.60 11.39
C LEU A 343 20.27 -14.34 10.59
N LEU A 344 19.79 -14.56 9.37
CA LEU A 344 19.29 -13.52 8.47
C LEU A 344 17.74 -13.48 8.56
N PRO A 345 17.10 -12.30 8.61
CA PRO A 345 15.63 -12.19 8.61
C PRO A 345 15.04 -12.90 7.38
N PHE A 346 13.99 -13.70 7.54
CA PHE A 346 13.39 -14.42 6.42
C PHE A 346 12.24 -13.63 5.77
N ILE A 347 11.43 -12.90 6.55
CA ILE A 347 10.08 -12.51 6.10
C ILE A 347 9.92 -11.04 5.69
N LEU A 348 10.60 -10.08 6.36
CA LEU A 348 10.59 -8.67 5.92
C LEU A 348 10.92 -8.53 4.41
N PRO A 349 12.07 -9.06 3.93
CA PRO A 349 12.45 -9.02 2.51
C PRO A 349 11.39 -9.54 1.54
N LEU A 350 10.79 -10.71 1.81
CA LEU A 350 9.77 -11.28 0.94
C LEU A 350 8.49 -10.42 0.92
N SER A 351 8.10 -9.85 2.07
CA SER A 351 6.93 -8.96 2.14
C SER A 351 7.14 -7.65 1.37
N GLU A 352 8.35 -7.12 1.36
CA GLU A 352 8.73 -5.91 0.61
C GLU A 352 8.72 -6.14 -0.91
N PHE A 353 9.24 -7.28 -1.39
CA PHE A 353 9.13 -7.67 -2.80
C PHE A 353 7.66 -7.76 -3.25
N PHE A 354 6.79 -8.34 -2.42
CA PHE A 354 5.37 -8.49 -2.72
C PHE A 354 4.61 -7.15 -2.69
N LEU A 355 4.88 -6.30 -1.69
CA LEU A 355 4.30 -4.96 -1.60
C LEU A 355 4.76 -4.05 -2.74
N SER A 356 6.01 -4.17 -3.20
CA SER A 356 6.48 -3.46 -4.39
C SER A 356 5.76 -3.93 -5.67
N PHE A 357 5.48 -5.23 -5.79
CA PHE A 357 4.74 -5.76 -6.93
C PHE A 357 3.30 -5.25 -6.96
N ILE A 358 2.60 -5.27 -5.82
CA ILE A 358 1.26 -4.69 -5.68
C ILE A 358 1.27 -3.18 -5.94
N GLY A 359 2.22 -2.47 -5.33
CA GLY A 359 2.40 -1.02 -5.52
C GLY A 359 2.62 -0.66 -6.99
N ASN A 360 3.38 -1.47 -7.74
CA ASN A 360 3.55 -1.29 -9.19
C ASN A 360 2.27 -1.57 -9.98
N THR A 361 1.57 -2.66 -9.71
CA THR A 361 0.30 -2.98 -10.39
C THR A 361 -0.73 -1.86 -10.18
N ILE A 362 -0.81 -1.32 -8.96
CA ILE A 362 -1.65 -0.16 -8.62
C ILE A 362 -1.15 1.12 -9.30
N TYR A 363 0.16 1.37 -9.33
CA TYR A 363 0.77 2.52 -10.02
C TYR A 363 0.47 2.51 -11.53
N PHE A 364 0.52 1.35 -12.18
CA PHE A 364 0.13 1.17 -13.58
C PHE A 364 -1.37 1.26 -13.83
N ALA A 365 -2.21 0.87 -12.86
CA ALA A 365 -3.67 1.04 -12.95
C ALA A 365 -4.13 2.50 -12.73
N ILE A 366 -3.37 3.30 -11.97
CA ILE A 366 -3.72 4.69 -11.61
C ILE A 366 -3.08 5.73 -12.53
N LEU A 367 -1.94 5.43 -13.17
CA LEU A 367 -1.37 6.31 -14.18
C LEU A 367 -2.14 6.21 -15.50
N PRO A 368 -2.36 7.35 -16.20
CA PRO A 368 -2.64 7.27 -17.63
C PRO A 368 -1.44 6.61 -18.30
N LYS A 369 -1.68 5.53 -19.08
CA LYS A 369 -0.66 4.90 -19.95
C LYS A 369 0.11 5.98 -20.70
N GLU A 370 1.41 5.74 -20.91
CA GLU A 370 2.35 6.69 -21.50
C GLU A 370 1.83 7.28 -22.83
N SER A 371 2.32 8.49 -23.15
CA SER A 371 1.99 9.15 -24.41
C SER A 371 2.19 8.19 -25.58
N LEU A 372 1.15 7.92 -26.38
CA LEU A 372 1.22 6.96 -27.49
C LEU A 372 2.09 7.48 -28.66
N GLU A 373 2.75 8.62 -28.51
CA GLU A 373 3.69 9.22 -29.45
C GLU A 373 4.82 8.22 -29.78
N GLY A 374 5.02 7.96 -31.07
CA GLY A 374 5.95 6.95 -31.58
C GLY A 374 5.30 5.62 -31.98
N LEU A 375 4.12 5.27 -31.46
CA LEU A 375 3.36 4.08 -31.86
C LEU A 375 2.99 4.15 -33.36
N ILE A 376 3.00 3.01 -34.05
CA ILE A 376 2.62 2.92 -35.47
C ILE A 376 1.40 2.03 -35.62
N ILE A 377 0.24 2.64 -35.87
CA ILE A 377 -1.04 1.93 -36.01
C ILE A 377 -1.20 1.39 -37.43
N LYS A 378 -1.70 0.16 -37.61
CA LYS A 378 -1.82 -0.61 -38.86
C LYS A 378 -0.50 -0.73 -39.64
N LYS A 379 0.65 -0.61 -38.95
CA LYS A 379 1.99 -0.40 -39.54
C LYS A 379 2.06 0.79 -40.52
N ARG A 380 1.09 1.72 -40.47
CA ARG A 380 0.88 2.82 -41.42
C ARG A 380 0.82 4.19 -40.75
N TYR A 381 0.13 4.35 -39.64
CA TYR A 381 -0.11 5.65 -39.01
C TYR A 381 0.80 5.83 -37.79
N LYS A 382 1.94 6.49 -37.99
CA LYS A 382 2.90 6.78 -36.90
C LYS A 382 2.43 8.00 -36.09
N LEU A 383 2.05 7.80 -34.84
CA LEU A 383 1.66 8.87 -33.93
C LEU A 383 2.86 9.78 -33.64
N ILE A 384 2.67 11.10 -33.77
CA ILE A 384 3.71 12.12 -33.60
C ILE A 384 3.51 12.90 -32.31
N LYS A 385 2.30 13.43 -32.08
CA LYS A 385 2.03 14.39 -31.00
C LYS A 385 0.59 14.33 -30.52
N LYS A 386 0.32 14.37 -29.22
CA LYS A 386 -1.05 14.55 -28.68
C LYS A 386 -1.60 15.93 -29.04
N LEU A 387 -2.77 15.97 -29.68
CA LEU A 387 -3.51 17.19 -30.05
C LEU A 387 -4.54 17.58 -28.98
N GLY A 388 -5.22 16.60 -28.38
CA GLY A 388 -6.28 16.86 -27.40
C GLY A 388 -6.74 15.59 -26.67
N SER A 389 -7.53 15.76 -25.61
CA SER A 389 -8.13 14.67 -24.84
C SER A 389 -9.59 15.03 -24.55
N GLY A 390 -10.53 14.23 -25.05
CA GLY A 390 -11.94 14.31 -24.67
C GLY A 390 -12.26 13.38 -23.49
N GLY A 391 -13.55 13.20 -23.20
CA GLY A 391 -14.01 12.28 -22.14
C GLY A 391 -13.79 10.81 -22.47
N MET A 392 -14.02 10.39 -23.73
CA MET A 392 -13.93 8.99 -24.16
C MET A 392 -12.65 8.63 -24.94
N ALA A 393 -12.00 9.61 -25.58
CA ALA A 393 -10.90 9.37 -26.51
C ALA A 393 -9.83 10.47 -26.47
N THR A 394 -8.61 10.12 -26.88
CA THR A 394 -7.48 11.05 -27.09
C THR A 394 -7.21 11.19 -28.59
N VAL A 395 -6.98 12.42 -29.06
CA VAL A 395 -6.62 12.68 -30.47
C VAL A 395 -5.13 12.97 -30.57
N TYR A 396 -4.46 12.28 -31.49
CA TYR A 396 -3.05 12.45 -31.83
C TYR A 396 -2.89 12.94 -33.27
N LEU A 397 -1.93 13.83 -33.53
CA LEU A 397 -1.35 14.05 -34.84
C LEU A 397 -0.51 12.82 -35.19
N ALA A 398 -0.66 12.30 -36.39
CA ALA A 398 0.09 11.18 -36.91
C ALA A 398 0.58 11.45 -38.35
N LYS A 399 1.56 10.66 -38.79
CA LYS A 399 1.99 10.58 -40.18
C LYS A 399 1.49 9.29 -40.80
N ASP A 400 0.76 9.39 -41.90
CA ASP A 400 0.52 8.25 -42.79
C ASP A 400 1.83 7.95 -43.53
N LEU A 401 2.41 6.78 -43.25
CA LEU A 401 3.68 6.33 -43.84
C LEU A 401 3.51 5.85 -45.29
N THR A 402 2.30 5.53 -45.73
CA THR A 402 2.00 5.13 -47.11
C THR A 402 1.80 6.36 -47.99
N ASN A 403 0.98 7.31 -47.55
CA ASN A 403 0.65 8.51 -48.33
C ASN A 403 1.57 9.72 -48.02
N ASN A 404 2.47 9.58 -47.04
CA ASN A 404 3.43 10.60 -46.59
C ASN A 404 2.80 11.93 -46.12
N ASN A 405 1.50 11.95 -45.77
CA ASN A 405 0.76 13.12 -45.30
C ASN A 405 0.48 13.07 -43.78
N GLN A 406 -0.03 14.18 -43.23
CA GLN A 406 -0.46 14.28 -41.83
C GLN A 406 -1.94 13.91 -41.69
N VAL A 407 -2.26 13.15 -40.66
CA VAL A 407 -3.63 12.72 -40.30
C VAL A 407 -3.83 12.87 -38.79
N ALA A 408 -5.08 13.00 -38.36
CA ALA A 408 -5.45 12.92 -36.95
C ALA A 408 -5.92 11.49 -36.64
N VAL A 409 -5.51 10.95 -35.49
CA VAL A 409 -5.91 9.62 -35.01
C VAL A 409 -6.57 9.77 -33.64
N LYS A 410 -7.87 9.51 -33.59
CA LYS A 410 -8.70 9.48 -32.37
C LYS A 410 -8.64 8.06 -31.82
N ILE A 411 -8.16 7.90 -30.58
CA ILE A 411 -7.94 6.60 -29.93
C ILE A 411 -8.79 6.53 -28.66
N LEU A 412 -9.62 5.49 -28.55
CA LEU A 412 -10.47 5.24 -27.39
C LEU A 412 -9.62 5.05 -26.13
N HIS A 413 -10.05 5.58 -24.98
CA HIS A 413 -9.31 5.36 -23.73
C HIS A 413 -9.41 3.89 -23.28
N PRO A 414 -8.33 3.28 -22.74
CA PRO A 414 -8.30 1.85 -22.39
C PRO A 414 -9.46 1.39 -21.49
N GLN A 415 -9.90 2.24 -20.55
CA GLN A 415 -11.02 1.97 -19.64
C GLN A 415 -12.38 1.76 -20.34
N TYR A 416 -12.50 2.10 -21.62
CA TYR A 416 -13.70 1.89 -22.44
C TYR A 416 -13.53 0.80 -23.49
N CYS A 417 -12.32 0.24 -23.68
CA CYS A 417 -12.06 -0.80 -24.67
C CYS A 417 -12.72 -2.16 -24.32
N GLU A 418 -13.08 -2.36 -23.04
CA GLU A 418 -13.73 -3.57 -22.55
C GLU A 418 -15.26 -3.52 -22.58
N ASP A 419 -15.87 -2.34 -22.75
CA ASP A 419 -17.33 -2.17 -22.86
C ASP A 419 -17.76 -2.31 -24.33
N PRO A 420 -18.47 -3.39 -24.72
CA PRO A 420 -18.87 -3.60 -26.11
C PRO A 420 -19.81 -2.52 -26.63
N GLN A 421 -20.64 -1.92 -25.77
CA GLN A 421 -21.57 -0.86 -26.19
C GLN A 421 -20.83 0.44 -26.52
N VAL A 422 -19.79 0.79 -25.75
CA VAL A 422 -18.99 1.99 -26.02
C VAL A 422 -18.12 1.78 -27.27
N VAL A 423 -17.51 0.61 -27.42
CA VAL A 423 -16.76 0.23 -28.62
C VAL A 423 -17.64 0.27 -29.87
N GLU A 424 -18.84 -0.32 -29.82
CA GLU A 424 -19.74 -0.34 -30.97
C GLU A 424 -20.17 1.09 -31.36
N ARG A 425 -20.52 1.94 -30.39
CA ARG A 425 -20.85 3.35 -30.63
C ARG A 425 -19.69 4.09 -31.31
N PHE A 426 -18.47 3.91 -30.83
CA PHE A 426 -17.26 4.55 -31.38
C PHE A 426 -17.00 4.16 -32.84
N LEU A 427 -17.15 2.87 -33.19
CA LEU A 427 -16.99 2.41 -34.57
C LEU A 427 -18.16 2.81 -35.48
N ARG A 428 -19.40 2.88 -34.95
CA ARG A 428 -20.56 3.40 -35.70
C ARG A 428 -20.40 4.90 -36.02
N GLU A 429 -19.89 5.72 -35.10
CA GLU A 429 -19.57 7.14 -35.30
C GLU A 429 -18.60 7.33 -36.48
N ALA A 430 -17.54 6.52 -36.52
CA ALA A 430 -16.57 6.52 -37.61
C ALA A 430 -17.22 6.19 -38.96
N LYS A 431 -18.10 5.18 -38.99
CA LYS A 431 -18.77 4.73 -40.21
C LYS A 431 -19.69 5.80 -40.79
N ALA A 432 -20.58 6.39 -39.98
CA ALA A 432 -21.47 7.45 -40.46
C ALA A 432 -20.67 8.67 -40.97
N SER A 433 -19.59 9.04 -40.26
CA SER A 433 -18.72 10.14 -40.67
C SER A 433 -17.97 9.85 -41.99
N SER A 434 -17.67 8.58 -42.31
CA SER A 434 -17.00 8.19 -43.55
C SER A 434 -17.89 8.24 -44.80
N GLU A 435 -19.21 8.35 -44.63
CA GLU A 435 -20.18 8.52 -45.73
C GLU A 435 -20.37 9.99 -46.16
N LEU A 436 -19.74 10.93 -45.43
CA LEU A 436 -19.82 12.37 -45.65
C LEU A 436 -18.57 12.89 -46.37
N ASP A 437 -18.74 13.41 -47.58
CA ASP A 437 -17.67 14.02 -48.38
C ASP A 437 -18.04 15.47 -48.74
N HIS A 438 -17.57 16.41 -47.94
CA HIS A 438 -17.92 17.83 -48.07
C HIS A 438 -16.74 18.72 -47.60
N PRO A 439 -16.43 19.85 -48.28
CA PRO A 439 -15.30 20.70 -47.91
C PRO A 439 -15.35 21.22 -46.48
N ASN A 440 -16.54 21.44 -45.91
CA ASN A 440 -16.71 21.89 -44.52
C ASN A 440 -16.89 20.75 -43.50
N ILE A 441 -16.63 19.49 -43.87
CA ILE A 441 -16.65 18.33 -42.95
C ILE A 441 -15.22 17.76 -42.87
N VAL A 442 -14.83 17.27 -41.69
CA VAL A 442 -13.58 16.54 -41.47
C VAL A 442 -13.72 15.12 -42.00
N LYS A 443 -12.93 14.76 -43.02
CA LYS A 443 -13.03 13.46 -43.68
C LYS A 443 -12.48 12.34 -42.80
N VAL A 444 -13.23 11.24 -42.64
CA VAL A 444 -12.74 10.00 -42.02
C VAL A 444 -12.14 9.09 -43.08
N PHE A 445 -10.93 8.58 -42.85
CA PHE A 445 -10.17 7.77 -43.80
C PHE A 445 -10.15 6.27 -43.48
N ASP A 446 -10.08 5.92 -42.19
CA ASP A 446 -9.95 4.54 -41.72
C ASP A 446 -10.47 4.44 -40.27
N SER A 447 -10.88 3.25 -39.85
CA SER A 447 -11.18 2.96 -38.44
C SER A 447 -11.01 1.47 -38.17
N GLY A 448 -10.94 1.11 -36.89
CA GLY A 448 -10.96 -0.30 -36.48
C GLY A 448 -10.28 -0.55 -35.15
N ARG A 449 -9.74 -1.76 -35.02
CA ARG A 449 -9.01 -2.24 -33.86
C ARG A 449 -7.62 -2.74 -34.27
N GLU A 450 -6.63 -2.47 -33.44
CA GLU A 450 -5.33 -3.13 -33.49
C GLU A 450 -4.85 -3.39 -32.06
N GLU A 451 -4.50 -4.64 -31.76
CA GLU A 451 -4.14 -5.10 -30.41
C GLU A 451 -5.21 -4.67 -29.36
N ASP A 452 -4.83 -3.77 -28.44
CA ASP A 452 -5.64 -3.25 -27.34
C ASP A 452 -6.34 -1.91 -27.67
N TYR A 453 -6.17 -1.38 -28.89
CA TYR A 453 -6.59 -0.03 -29.26
C TYR A 453 -7.71 -0.02 -30.30
N TYR A 454 -8.77 0.73 -30.01
CA TYR A 454 -9.76 1.15 -31.01
C TYR A 454 -9.40 2.56 -31.51
N PHE A 455 -9.39 2.75 -32.83
CA PHE A 455 -8.95 3.99 -33.45
C PHE A 455 -9.84 4.43 -34.62
N ILE A 456 -9.83 5.73 -34.89
CA ILE A 456 -10.39 6.39 -36.07
C ILE A 456 -9.32 7.30 -36.64
N VAL A 457 -9.02 7.17 -37.93
CA VAL A 457 -8.10 8.03 -38.68
C VAL A 457 -8.92 9.00 -39.51
N MET A 458 -8.61 10.29 -39.38
CA MET A 458 -9.33 11.38 -40.01
C MET A 458 -8.39 12.47 -40.51
N GLU A 459 -8.92 13.39 -41.32
CA GLU A 459 -8.24 14.59 -41.80
C GLU A 459 -7.66 15.37 -40.62
N TYR A 460 -6.34 15.66 -40.68
CA TYR A 460 -5.75 16.62 -39.77
C TYR A 460 -6.08 18.03 -40.26
N VAL A 461 -6.93 18.74 -39.51
CA VAL A 461 -7.23 20.15 -39.76
C VAL A 461 -6.20 21.01 -39.01
N PRO A 462 -5.21 21.62 -39.68
CA PRO A 462 -4.38 22.64 -39.04
C PRO A 462 -5.28 23.85 -38.74
N GLY A 463 -5.35 24.29 -37.49
CA GLY A 463 -6.29 25.34 -37.09
C GLY A 463 -6.51 25.42 -35.59
N LYS A 464 -7.56 26.15 -35.20
CA LYS A 464 -8.08 26.19 -33.82
C LYS A 464 -9.59 25.97 -33.85
N ASP A 465 -10.10 25.30 -32.82
CA ASP A 465 -11.55 25.24 -32.59
C ASP A 465 -12.09 26.61 -32.16
N LEU A 466 -13.38 26.83 -32.39
CA LEU A 466 -14.03 28.09 -32.07
C LEU A 466 -14.02 28.41 -30.58
N LYS A 467 -13.94 27.40 -29.69
CA LYS A 467 -13.85 27.68 -28.24
C LYS A 467 -12.52 28.37 -27.90
N LYS A 468 -11.39 27.84 -28.38
CA LYS A 468 -10.08 28.50 -28.23
C LYS A 468 -10.05 29.88 -28.89
N ILE A 469 -10.67 30.06 -30.04
CA ILE A 469 -10.73 31.36 -30.72
C ILE A 469 -11.50 32.38 -29.87
N LEU A 470 -12.62 31.98 -29.26
CA LEU A 470 -13.40 32.81 -28.35
C LEU A 470 -12.65 33.14 -27.06
N GLU A 471 -11.93 32.16 -26.49
CA GLU A 471 -11.07 32.36 -25.30
C GLU A 471 -9.88 33.29 -25.56
N GLU A 472 -9.31 33.28 -26.76
CA GLU A 472 -8.16 34.12 -27.13
C GLU A 472 -8.53 35.54 -27.60
N LYS A 473 -9.63 35.68 -28.34
CA LYS A 473 -10.03 36.96 -28.97
C LYS A 473 -11.18 37.66 -28.27
N GLY A 474 -11.87 36.98 -27.36
CA GLY A 474 -13.19 37.42 -26.90
C GLY A 474 -14.24 37.32 -28.01
N PRO A 475 -15.43 37.91 -27.80
CA PRO A 475 -16.54 37.80 -28.74
C PRO A 475 -16.27 38.42 -30.11
N LEU A 476 -16.72 37.71 -31.15
CA LEU A 476 -16.41 37.94 -32.55
C LEU A 476 -17.39 38.91 -33.22
N SER A 477 -17.00 39.48 -34.36
CA SER A 477 -17.85 40.40 -35.12
C SER A 477 -18.99 39.65 -35.83
N TYR A 478 -20.14 40.32 -35.99
CA TYR A 478 -21.32 39.71 -36.62
C TYR A 478 -21.02 39.15 -38.02
N VAL A 479 -20.21 39.85 -38.82
CA VAL A 479 -19.81 39.43 -40.17
C VAL A 479 -19.11 38.07 -40.12
N TYR A 480 -18.20 37.89 -39.17
CA TYR A 480 -17.44 36.65 -39.05
C TYR A 480 -18.29 35.50 -38.51
N VAL A 481 -19.15 35.77 -37.52
CA VAL A 481 -20.10 34.77 -37.00
C VAL A 481 -21.09 34.35 -38.09
N LYS A 482 -21.67 35.29 -38.85
CA LYS A 482 -22.60 35.00 -39.96
C LYS A 482 -21.99 34.01 -40.96
N GLU A 483 -20.75 34.26 -41.39
CA GLU A 483 -20.04 33.38 -42.33
C GLU A 483 -19.76 32.00 -41.72
N ILE A 484 -19.32 31.93 -40.46
CA ILE A 484 -19.16 30.65 -39.74
C ILE A 484 -20.46 29.85 -39.72
N ILE A 485 -21.57 30.46 -39.29
CA ILE A 485 -22.87 29.78 -39.18
C ILE A 485 -23.36 29.30 -40.55
N LYS A 486 -23.15 30.08 -41.62
CA LYS A 486 -23.48 29.69 -42.99
C LYS A 486 -22.67 28.47 -43.46
N GLU A 487 -21.37 28.43 -43.21
CA GLU A 487 -20.52 27.29 -43.61
C GLU A 487 -20.81 26.02 -42.80
N VAL A 488 -21.14 26.14 -41.51
CA VAL A 488 -21.62 25.00 -40.71
C VAL A 488 -23.01 24.54 -41.18
N ALA A 489 -23.91 25.46 -41.55
CA ALA A 489 -25.22 25.10 -42.10
C ALA A 489 -25.09 24.33 -43.43
N LYS A 490 -24.12 24.65 -44.28
CA LYS A 490 -23.82 23.84 -45.50
C LYS A 490 -23.37 22.42 -45.16
N ALA A 491 -22.50 22.26 -44.16
CA ALA A 491 -22.10 20.92 -43.67
C ALA A 491 -23.30 20.13 -43.12
N LEU A 492 -24.18 20.79 -42.37
CA LEU A 492 -25.41 20.19 -41.85
C LEU A 492 -26.39 19.82 -42.96
N ASP A 493 -26.53 20.62 -44.02
CA ASP A 493 -27.39 20.30 -45.15
C ASP A 493 -26.93 19.02 -45.87
N HIS A 494 -25.62 18.91 -46.13
CA HIS A 494 -25.03 17.71 -46.74
C HIS A 494 -25.24 16.46 -45.87
N ALA A 495 -25.10 16.57 -44.55
CA ALA A 495 -25.37 15.46 -43.62
C ALA A 495 -26.87 15.10 -43.59
N ASN A 496 -27.76 16.09 -43.59
CA ASN A 496 -29.21 15.89 -43.62
C ASN A 496 -29.66 15.18 -44.91
N GLN A 497 -29.07 15.50 -46.07
CA GLN A 497 -29.30 14.79 -47.34
C GLN A 497 -28.90 13.30 -47.28
N LYS A 498 -28.02 12.91 -46.34
CA LYS A 498 -27.65 11.52 -46.05
C LYS A 498 -28.45 10.90 -44.88
N GLY A 499 -29.41 11.63 -44.30
CA GLY A 499 -30.17 11.20 -43.12
C GLY A 499 -29.36 11.21 -41.82
N ILE A 500 -28.21 11.90 -41.79
CA ILE A 500 -27.31 11.98 -40.63
C ILE A 500 -27.57 13.29 -39.88
N VAL A 501 -27.68 13.18 -38.55
CA VAL A 501 -27.84 14.29 -37.59
C VAL A 501 -26.65 14.27 -36.64
N HIS A 502 -26.05 15.43 -36.36
CA HIS A 502 -24.77 15.56 -35.64
C HIS A 502 -24.91 15.51 -34.11
N ARG A 503 -25.96 16.08 -33.54
CA ARG A 503 -26.41 15.96 -32.14
C ARG A 503 -25.50 16.55 -31.05
N ASP A 504 -24.32 17.05 -31.38
CA ASP A 504 -23.34 17.65 -30.46
C ASP A 504 -22.64 18.85 -31.12
N ILE A 505 -23.43 19.74 -31.73
CA ILE A 505 -22.92 21.00 -32.29
C ILE A 505 -22.53 21.95 -31.15
N LYS A 506 -21.24 22.29 -31.08
CA LYS A 506 -20.64 23.17 -30.07
C LYS A 506 -19.32 23.76 -30.60
N PRO A 507 -18.78 24.84 -30.00
CA PRO A 507 -17.60 25.52 -30.54
C PRO A 507 -16.33 24.65 -30.56
N GLN A 508 -16.24 23.63 -29.69
CA GLN A 508 -15.11 22.68 -29.68
C GLN A 508 -15.11 21.74 -30.90
N ASN A 509 -16.25 21.52 -31.54
CA ASN A 509 -16.42 20.61 -32.68
C ASN A 509 -16.38 21.37 -34.03
N ILE A 510 -16.14 22.68 -34.02
CA ILE A 510 -16.04 23.53 -35.21
C ILE A 510 -14.64 24.13 -35.27
N MET A 511 -13.85 23.73 -36.27
CA MET A 511 -12.47 24.14 -36.50
C MET A 511 -12.39 25.24 -37.56
N ILE A 512 -11.48 26.19 -37.37
CA ILE A 512 -11.11 27.22 -38.34
C ILE A 512 -9.65 27.03 -38.74
N THR A 513 -9.39 26.90 -40.04
CA THR A 513 -8.02 26.80 -40.59
C THR A 513 -7.31 28.17 -40.64
N PRO A 514 -5.97 28.21 -40.79
CA PRO A 514 -5.24 29.43 -41.11
C PRO A 514 -5.71 30.15 -42.39
N THR A 515 -6.35 29.44 -43.32
CA THR A 515 -6.95 30.01 -44.54
C THR A 515 -8.38 30.52 -44.33
N GLY A 516 -8.94 30.42 -43.11
CA GLY A 516 -10.29 30.86 -42.78
C GLY A 516 -11.39 29.85 -43.12
N GLN A 517 -11.06 28.64 -43.57
CA GLN A 517 -12.04 27.61 -43.87
C GLN A 517 -12.62 27.01 -42.59
N VAL A 518 -13.94 26.83 -42.57
CA VAL A 518 -14.69 26.17 -41.50
C VAL A 518 -14.76 24.67 -41.74
N LYS A 519 -14.44 23.87 -40.71
CA LYS A 519 -14.46 22.40 -40.72
C LYS A 519 -15.23 21.88 -39.50
N LEU A 520 -16.31 21.13 -39.73
CA LEU A 520 -17.12 20.46 -38.70
C LEU A 520 -16.60 19.03 -38.46
N MET A 521 -16.45 18.63 -37.20
CA MET A 521 -15.89 17.34 -36.77
C MET A 521 -16.73 16.66 -35.69
N ASP A 522 -16.47 15.37 -35.45
CA ASP A 522 -17.13 14.56 -34.42
C ASP A 522 -18.67 14.49 -34.58
N PHE A 523 -19.14 13.99 -35.73
CA PHE A 523 -20.56 13.68 -36.01
C PHE A 523 -21.09 12.57 -35.08
N GLY A 524 -21.45 12.97 -33.86
CA GLY A 524 -21.74 12.07 -32.75
C GLY A 524 -23.08 11.35 -32.87
N ILE A 525 -23.04 10.02 -32.94
CA ILE A 525 -24.23 9.15 -32.83
C ILE A 525 -24.67 8.98 -31.36
N ALA A 526 -24.55 10.04 -30.57
CA ALA A 526 -25.00 10.08 -29.18
C ALA A 526 -26.52 10.34 -29.16
N HIS A 527 -27.32 9.28 -29.41
CA HIS A 527 -28.73 9.03 -28.96
C HIS A 527 -29.50 8.09 -29.93
N ILE A 528 -28.94 6.96 -30.35
CA ILE A 528 -29.75 5.93 -31.03
C ILE A 528 -29.98 4.78 -30.03
N GLY A 529 -31.13 4.81 -29.36
CA GLY A 529 -31.62 3.69 -28.55
C GLY A 529 -32.25 4.03 -27.20
N GLY A 530 -33.38 4.74 -27.19
CA GLY A 530 -34.51 4.56 -26.24
C GLY A 530 -34.33 4.70 -24.73
N LEU A 531 -33.11 4.84 -24.21
CA LEU A 531 -32.83 5.02 -22.78
C LEU A 531 -32.61 6.50 -22.47
N SER A 532 -33.13 6.93 -21.32
CA SER A 532 -33.26 8.32 -20.89
C SER A 532 -31.97 9.13 -20.97
N THR A 533 -32.09 10.40 -21.38
CA THR A 533 -30.99 11.38 -21.45
C THR A 533 -30.29 11.60 -20.11
N LEU A 534 -31.00 11.31 -19.01
CA LEU A 534 -30.42 11.08 -17.68
C LEU A 534 -30.18 9.59 -17.48
N THR A 535 -28.96 9.21 -17.09
CA THR A 535 -28.71 7.90 -16.48
C THR A 535 -29.52 7.73 -15.19
N GLN A 536 -29.68 6.50 -14.70
CA GLN A 536 -30.23 6.23 -13.35
C GLN A 536 -29.47 6.93 -12.20
N THR A 537 -28.29 7.48 -12.48
CA THR A 537 -27.45 8.26 -11.56
C THR A 537 -27.55 9.78 -11.77
N GLY A 538 -28.47 10.27 -12.60
CA GLY A 538 -28.70 11.70 -12.84
C GLY A 538 -27.66 12.39 -13.74
N ILE A 539 -26.85 11.61 -14.48
CA ILE A 539 -25.79 12.14 -15.33
C ILE A 539 -26.33 12.34 -16.75
N PHE A 540 -26.31 13.57 -17.25
CA PHE A 540 -26.61 13.90 -18.65
C PHE A 540 -25.45 13.49 -19.55
N MET A 541 -25.71 12.66 -20.57
CA MET A 541 -24.67 12.18 -21.48
C MET A 541 -24.48 13.12 -22.68
N GLY A 542 -23.82 14.27 -22.45
CA GLY A 542 -23.56 15.28 -23.48
C GLY A 542 -23.03 16.60 -22.92
N THR A 543 -23.07 17.66 -23.74
CA THR A 543 -22.73 19.04 -23.34
C THR A 543 -24.03 19.84 -23.14
N PRO A 544 -24.66 19.82 -21.93
CA PRO A 544 -26.03 20.29 -21.74
C PRO A 544 -26.25 21.76 -22.11
N GLN A 545 -25.19 22.57 -22.14
CA GLN A 545 -25.23 23.99 -22.49
C GLN A 545 -25.74 24.25 -23.92
N TYR A 546 -25.37 23.39 -24.89
CA TYR A 546 -25.73 23.58 -26.32
C TYR A 546 -26.94 22.76 -26.74
N ALA A 547 -27.22 21.64 -26.06
CA ALA A 547 -28.32 20.72 -26.38
C ALA A 547 -29.67 21.44 -26.53
N SER A 548 -30.50 20.96 -27.46
CA SER A 548 -31.84 21.49 -27.69
C SER A 548 -32.88 21.02 -26.66
N PRO A 549 -34.04 21.70 -26.53
CA PRO A 549 -35.13 21.29 -25.64
C PRO A 549 -35.53 19.82 -25.80
N GLU A 550 -35.73 19.36 -27.03
CA GLU A 550 -36.11 17.98 -27.32
C GLU A 550 -35.00 16.96 -27.02
N GLN A 551 -33.71 17.35 -27.11
CA GLN A 551 -32.63 16.51 -26.59
C GLN A 551 -32.69 16.43 -25.06
N ALA A 552 -32.95 17.54 -24.39
CA ALA A 552 -33.03 17.63 -22.94
C ALA A 552 -34.18 16.78 -22.35
N GLU A 553 -35.31 16.72 -23.05
CA GLU A 553 -36.46 15.86 -22.74
C GLU A 553 -36.24 14.37 -23.07
N GLY A 554 -35.27 14.04 -23.94
CA GLY A 554 -35.16 12.69 -24.52
C GLY A 554 -36.19 12.39 -25.62
N SER A 555 -36.78 13.44 -26.19
CA SER A 555 -37.70 13.40 -27.32
C SER A 555 -36.95 13.06 -28.63
N LYS A 556 -37.70 12.88 -29.74
CA LYS A 556 -37.09 12.51 -31.03
C LYS A 556 -36.24 13.67 -31.59
N VAL A 557 -34.94 13.41 -31.72
CA VAL A 557 -33.94 14.36 -32.24
C VAL A 557 -33.87 14.28 -33.77
N ASP A 558 -33.91 15.43 -34.45
CA ASP A 558 -33.74 15.57 -35.90
C ASP A 558 -32.85 16.78 -36.26
N ILE A 559 -32.73 17.13 -37.55
CA ILE A 559 -31.84 18.22 -38.01
C ILE A 559 -32.14 19.58 -37.37
N ARG A 560 -33.37 19.80 -36.89
CA ARG A 560 -33.80 21.05 -36.23
C ARG A 560 -33.20 21.20 -34.83
N SER A 561 -32.69 20.10 -34.25
CA SER A 561 -31.89 20.08 -33.02
C SER A 561 -30.46 20.61 -33.25
N ASP A 562 -29.86 20.27 -34.40
CA ASP A 562 -28.54 20.79 -34.79
C ASP A 562 -28.62 22.29 -35.12
N ILE A 563 -29.71 22.73 -35.76
CA ILE A 563 -29.99 24.15 -36.05
C ILE A 563 -30.13 24.95 -34.75
N TYR A 564 -30.86 24.44 -33.74
CA TYR A 564 -30.94 25.07 -32.42
C TYR A 564 -29.56 25.19 -31.76
N SER A 565 -28.81 24.08 -31.75
CA SER A 565 -27.48 24.03 -31.14
C SER A 565 -26.51 25.01 -31.81
N LEU A 566 -26.59 25.13 -33.15
CA LEU A 566 -25.84 26.11 -33.93
C LEU A 566 -26.25 27.56 -33.62
N GLY A 567 -27.52 27.80 -33.27
CA GLY A 567 -28.00 29.11 -32.83
C GLY A 567 -27.46 29.51 -31.46
N VAL A 568 -27.34 28.54 -30.53
CA VAL A 568 -26.66 28.75 -29.24
C VAL A 568 -25.17 29.05 -29.45
N VAL A 569 -24.51 28.36 -30.38
CA VAL A 569 -23.13 28.69 -30.79
C VAL A 569 -23.04 30.12 -31.36
N ALA A 570 -23.96 30.52 -32.23
CA ALA A 570 -23.99 31.89 -32.78
C ALA A 570 -24.10 32.95 -31.67
N PHE A 571 -24.96 32.72 -30.67
CA PHE A 571 -25.10 33.59 -29.51
C PHE A 571 -23.79 33.70 -28.71
N GLU A 572 -23.19 32.58 -28.31
CA GLU A 572 -21.96 32.57 -27.51
C GLU A 572 -20.79 33.25 -28.25
N LEU A 573 -20.68 33.07 -29.57
CA LEU A 573 -19.63 33.71 -30.37
C LEU A 573 -19.79 35.24 -30.44
N LEU A 574 -21.02 35.75 -30.42
CA LEU A 574 -21.30 37.19 -30.46
C LEU A 574 -21.15 37.85 -29.09
N THR A 575 -21.56 37.18 -28.00
CA THR A 575 -21.62 37.76 -26.64
C THR A 575 -20.40 37.41 -25.79
N GLY A 576 -19.72 36.30 -26.06
CA GLY A 576 -18.68 35.73 -25.21
C GLY A 576 -19.23 34.92 -24.04
N THR A 577 -20.55 34.81 -23.91
CA THR A 577 -21.25 34.20 -22.78
C THR A 577 -22.31 33.23 -23.25
N LEU A 578 -22.50 32.14 -22.50
CA LEU A 578 -23.62 31.23 -22.73
C LEU A 578 -24.95 31.90 -22.33
N PRO A 579 -26.07 31.56 -23.00
CA PRO A 579 -27.39 32.18 -22.74
C PRO A 579 -27.99 31.80 -21.39
N PHE A 580 -27.56 30.68 -20.81
CA PHE A 580 -27.95 30.19 -19.48
C PHE A 580 -26.67 30.00 -18.65
N GLU A 581 -26.61 30.58 -17.45
CA GLU A 581 -25.35 30.88 -16.75
C GLU A 581 -24.53 29.67 -16.27
N VAL A 582 -23.22 29.91 -16.08
CA VAL A 582 -22.25 28.92 -15.57
C VAL A 582 -22.21 28.97 -14.04
N GLY A 583 -22.71 27.92 -13.40
CA GLY A 583 -22.80 27.79 -11.94
C GLY A 583 -24.07 27.04 -11.51
N GLU A 584 -25.06 27.02 -12.39
CA GLU A 584 -26.26 26.22 -12.26
C GLU A 584 -26.02 24.71 -12.44
N THR A 585 -26.85 23.90 -11.78
CA THR A 585 -26.83 22.45 -11.96
C THR A 585 -27.23 22.07 -13.39
N THR A 586 -26.78 20.91 -13.88
CA THR A 586 -27.22 20.37 -15.17
C THR A 586 -28.74 20.34 -15.32
N ILE A 587 -29.45 20.03 -14.22
CA ILE A 587 -30.91 19.96 -14.15
C ILE A 587 -31.54 21.35 -14.34
N SER A 588 -31.01 22.39 -13.70
CA SER A 588 -31.55 23.76 -13.85
C SER A 588 -31.28 24.36 -15.23
N ILE A 589 -30.12 24.07 -15.86
CA ILE A 589 -29.86 24.44 -17.27
C ILE A 589 -30.89 23.78 -18.21
N ILE A 590 -31.24 22.51 -17.97
CA ILE A 590 -32.29 21.81 -18.70
C ILE A 590 -33.65 22.49 -18.46
N PHE A 591 -34.06 22.73 -17.21
CA PHE A 591 -35.32 23.41 -16.91
C PHE A 591 -35.45 24.77 -17.58
N LYS A 592 -34.40 25.59 -17.58
CA LYS A 592 -34.40 26.88 -18.30
C LYS A 592 -34.62 26.71 -19.79
N LYS A 593 -33.96 25.76 -20.46
CA LYS A 593 -34.22 25.47 -21.88
C LYS A 593 -35.65 25.01 -22.18
N LEU A 594 -36.36 24.45 -21.20
CA LEU A 594 -37.76 24.04 -21.31
C LEU A 594 -38.77 25.12 -20.92
N GLN A 595 -38.35 26.29 -20.42
CA GLN A 595 -39.25 27.32 -19.89
C GLN A 595 -38.96 28.73 -20.41
N GLU A 596 -37.69 29.04 -20.70
CA GLU A 596 -37.19 30.34 -21.12
C GLU A 596 -36.80 30.33 -22.61
N GLU A 597 -37.18 31.39 -23.32
CA GLU A 597 -36.67 31.66 -24.68
C GLU A 597 -35.26 32.26 -24.61
N LEU A 598 -34.46 32.05 -25.65
CA LEU A 598 -33.11 32.63 -25.74
C LEU A 598 -33.18 34.18 -25.61
N PRO A 599 -32.33 34.82 -24.79
CA PRO A 599 -32.22 36.27 -24.75
C PRO A 599 -31.91 36.86 -26.13
N ASP A 600 -32.47 38.05 -26.44
CA ASP A 600 -32.09 38.77 -27.67
C ASP A 600 -30.62 39.20 -27.59
N VAL A 601 -29.80 38.68 -28.50
CA VAL A 601 -28.38 38.99 -28.61
C VAL A 601 -28.09 40.50 -28.68
N ARG A 602 -29.02 41.31 -29.19
CA ARG A 602 -28.89 42.78 -29.27
C ARG A 602 -28.89 43.47 -27.90
N THR A 603 -29.37 42.81 -26.85
CA THR A 603 -29.25 43.31 -25.47
C THR A 603 -27.80 43.28 -24.97
N PHE A 604 -26.98 42.38 -25.51
CA PHE A 604 -25.54 42.26 -25.23
C PHE A 604 -24.68 42.96 -26.28
N ARG A 605 -25.07 42.92 -27.55
CA ARG A 605 -24.33 43.48 -28.71
C ARG A 605 -25.24 44.31 -29.62
N LYS A 606 -25.34 45.62 -29.36
CA LYS A 606 -26.21 46.54 -30.11
C LYS A 606 -25.83 46.68 -31.59
N GLU A 607 -24.59 46.37 -31.94
CA GLU A 607 -24.06 46.38 -33.32
C GLU A 607 -24.54 45.20 -34.18
N VAL A 608 -25.22 44.20 -33.60
CA VAL A 608 -25.78 43.08 -34.35
C VAL A 608 -27.02 43.56 -35.14
N PRO A 609 -27.07 43.37 -36.48
CA PRO A 609 -28.23 43.73 -37.29
C PRO A 609 -29.48 42.99 -36.85
N GLU A 610 -30.63 43.68 -36.88
CA GLU A 610 -31.92 43.13 -36.43
C GLU A 610 -32.29 41.82 -37.12
N GLY A 611 -32.08 41.74 -38.44
CA GLY A 611 -32.38 40.52 -39.19
C GLY A 611 -31.56 39.32 -38.74
N PHE A 612 -30.28 39.51 -38.40
CA PHE A 612 -29.44 38.43 -37.89
C PHE A 612 -29.84 38.01 -36.48
N ALA A 613 -30.24 38.95 -35.62
CA ALA A 613 -30.82 38.63 -34.31
C ALA A 613 -32.13 37.81 -34.44
N LYS A 614 -33.00 38.15 -35.39
CA LYS A 614 -34.23 37.39 -35.67
C LYS A 614 -33.96 36.01 -36.29
N ILE A 615 -32.89 35.85 -37.08
CA ILE A 615 -32.41 34.54 -37.53
C ILE A 615 -32.00 33.69 -36.32
N ILE A 616 -31.18 34.23 -35.40
CA ILE A 616 -30.76 33.51 -34.18
C ILE A 616 -31.97 33.12 -33.33
N GLN A 617 -32.91 34.04 -33.08
CA GLN A 617 -34.15 33.75 -32.35
C GLN A 617 -34.96 32.62 -33.00
N LYS A 618 -35.06 32.60 -34.34
CA LYS A 618 -35.74 31.51 -35.07
C LYS A 618 -34.96 30.19 -35.05
N MET A 619 -33.63 30.23 -35.10
CA MET A 619 -32.81 29.02 -34.91
C MET A 619 -33.06 28.41 -33.52
N THR A 620 -33.14 29.24 -32.48
CA THR A 620 -33.26 28.82 -31.08
C THR A 620 -34.68 28.84 -30.52
N ALA A 621 -35.72 28.97 -31.35
CA ALA A 621 -37.11 28.92 -30.89
C ALA A 621 -37.37 27.61 -30.14
N ARG A 622 -38.10 27.66 -29.03
CA ARG A 622 -38.31 26.49 -28.15
C ARG A 622 -38.85 25.27 -28.91
N PHE A 623 -39.90 25.44 -29.70
CA PHE A 623 -40.56 24.36 -30.44
C PHE A 623 -39.90 24.10 -31.81
N PRO A 624 -39.55 22.84 -32.17
CA PRO A 624 -38.91 22.54 -33.47
C PRO A 624 -39.68 22.99 -34.71
N GLU A 625 -41.00 23.01 -34.68
CA GLU A 625 -41.89 23.49 -35.75
C GLU A 625 -41.81 25.01 -35.99
N ASP A 626 -41.42 25.80 -34.98
CA ASP A 626 -41.23 27.24 -35.10
C ASP A 626 -39.82 27.62 -35.61
N ARG A 627 -38.91 26.63 -35.72
CA ARG A 627 -37.54 26.80 -36.25
C ARG A 627 -37.50 26.72 -37.78
N TYR A 628 -36.30 26.87 -38.33
CA TYR A 628 -35.99 26.42 -39.69
C TYR A 628 -36.19 24.91 -39.82
N GLN A 629 -36.89 24.46 -40.85
CA GLN A 629 -37.17 23.03 -41.05
C GLN A 629 -36.06 22.31 -41.83
N SER A 630 -35.16 23.05 -42.48
CA SER A 630 -33.93 22.53 -43.06
C SER A 630 -32.76 23.51 -42.94
N PRO A 631 -31.49 23.04 -42.97
CA PRO A 631 -30.32 23.92 -43.00
C PRO A 631 -30.29 24.82 -44.26
N LYS A 632 -30.83 24.34 -45.40
CA LYS A 632 -31.03 25.14 -46.60
C LYS A 632 -31.85 26.42 -46.38
N GLU A 633 -33.00 26.33 -45.69
CA GLU A 633 -33.81 27.53 -45.37
C GLU A 633 -33.03 28.54 -44.53
N LEU A 634 -32.20 28.06 -43.61
CA LEU A 634 -31.32 28.91 -42.81
C LEU A 634 -30.26 29.60 -43.68
N ILE A 635 -29.65 28.89 -44.63
CA ILE A 635 -28.65 29.47 -45.56
C ILE A 635 -29.29 30.60 -46.39
N GLU A 636 -30.49 30.39 -46.95
CA GLU A 636 -31.21 31.40 -47.73
C GLU A 636 -31.54 32.67 -46.91
N ASP A 637 -31.98 32.50 -45.66
CA ASP A 637 -32.24 33.62 -44.73
C ASP A 637 -30.94 34.32 -44.28
N LEU A 638 -29.85 33.59 -44.07
CA LEU A 638 -28.52 34.17 -43.79
C LEU A 638 -28.03 35.02 -44.97
N GLU A 639 -28.12 34.52 -46.20
CA GLU A 639 -27.68 35.27 -47.39
C GLU A 639 -28.46 36.57 -47.56
N ARG A 640 -29.80 36.51 -47.43
CA ARG A 640 -30.68 37.70 -47.44
C ARG A 640 -30.47 38.64 -46.25
N GLY A 641 -30.02 38.10 -45.12
CA GLY A 641 -29.76 38.85 -43.88
C GLY A 641 -30.99 39.13 -43.00
N TYR A 642 -32.17 38.59 -43.36
CA TYR A 642 -33.42 38.73 -42.61
C TYR A 642 -34.34 37.53 -42.89
N PRO A 643 -35.10 37.03 -41.89
CA PRO A 643 -35.91 35.83 -42.09
C PRO A 643 -37.19 36.10 -42.89
N LEU A 644 -37.50 35.26 -43.90
CA LEU A 644 -38.76 35.37 -44.68
C LEU A 644 -40.01 35.16 -43.83
N LYS A 645 -39.92 34.22 -42.89
CA LYS A 645 -40.94 33.92 -41.88
C LYS A 645 -40.28 34.12 -40.53
N PRO A 646 -40.41 35.30 -39.88
CA PRO A 646 -39.87 35.54 -38.55
C PRO A 646 -40.49 34.60 -37.52
N TYR A 647 -39.75 34.26 -36.47
CA TYR A 647 -40.37 33.67 -35.29
C TYR A 647 -41.10 34.76 -34.50
N GLU A 648 -42.40 34.60 -34.31
CA GLU A 648 -43.20 35.45 -33.42
C GLU A 648 -43.36 34.76 -32.07
N LYS A 649 -42.88 35.42 -31.01
CA LYS A 649 -42.86 34.88 -29.66
C LYS A 649 -44.29 34.68 -29.12
N LYS A 650 -44.76 33.43 -29.15
CA LYS A 650 -46.08 33.03 -28.61
C LYS A 650 -46.12 33.33 -27.10
N LYS A 651 -47.25 33.84 -26.60
CA LYS A 651 -47.53 33.88 -25.16
C LYS A 651 -47.88 32.47 -24.69
N ILE A 652 -46.87 31.73 -24.26
CA ILE A 652 -47.01 30.37 -23.74
C ILE A 652 -47.94 30.39 -22.51
N SER A 653 -48.98 29.56 -22.54
CA SER A 653 -49.88 29.38 -21.39
C SER A 653 -49.20 28.50 -20.33
N SER A 654 -49.44 28.78 -19.04
CA SER A 654 -48.92 27.95 -17.94
C SER A 654 -49.44 26.50 -17.94
N GLN A 655 -50.42 26.19 -18.81
CA GLN A 655 -50.91 24.82 -19.04
C GLN A 655 -50.04 24.02 -20.04
N GLU A 656 -49.28 24.67 -20.92
CA GLU A 656 -48.40 24.02 -21.91
C GLU A 656 -47.03 23.62 -21.32
N THR A 657 -46.79 23.92 -20.04
CA THR A 657 -45.50 23.71 -19.36
C THR A 657 -45.45 22.44 -18.50
N ILE A 658 -46.53 21.66 -18.46
CA ILE A 658 -46.61 20.44 -17.64
C ILE A 658 -45.99 19.27 -18.39
N ILE A 659 -44.84 18.80 -17.89
CA ILE A 659 -44.29 17.48 -18.21
C ILE A 659 -45.34 16.45 -17.77
N LYS A 660 -46.10 15.89 -18.72
CA LYS A 660 -46.91 14.70 -18.43
C LYS A 660 -45.96 13.53 -18.19
N PRO A 661 -46.01 12.87 -17.01
CA PRO A 661 -45.36 11.57 -16.86
C PRO A 661 -45.93 10.64 -17.92
N LYS A 662 -45.07 9.82 -18.55
CA LYS A 662 -45.58 8.65 -19.27
C LYS A 662 -46.13 7.70 -18.21
N GLU A 663 -47.39 7.31 -18.37
CA GLU A 663 -47.94 6.13 -17.70
C GLU A 663 -47.16 4.90 -18.18
N GLU A 664 -46.99 3.92 -17.27
CA GLU A 664 -46.01 2.82 -17.36
C GLU A 664 -46.26 1.80 -18.48
#